data_AF-A0A5E3WEL4-F1
#
_entry.id   AF-A0A5E3WEL4-F1
#
_cell.length_a   1.000
_cell.length_b   1.000
_cell.length_c   1.000
_cell.angle_alpha   90.00
_cell.angle_beta   90.00
_cell.angle_gamma   90.00
#
_symmetry.space_group_name_H-M   'P 1'
#
loop_
_entity.id
_entity.type
_entity.pdbx_description
1 polymer ?
#
loop_
_entity_poly.entity_id
_entity_poly.type
_entity_poly.pdbx_seq_one_letter_code
_entity_poly.pdbx_strand_id
1 'polypeptide(L)'
;MDQKTTLEFLSHFKSKLPPGMAELLMRKVESGELDSNKAGGSSSRTKLVRDPIRQARTDKARVFMDRGQDLTQNPVTADFDEAAEEYAKAITSIVGEDFCVPSRGGYISQKYLDLDEIERSMLMSTCAGLGSAIHNAGVRGDRDDDARALMYSEEVEIVHRHLFFSQTPNEYPWKNSNLPLTEYWQARMVAMINASSLYKSLGNTATAWHQLATIRAQFENNFILEKQDLQKLLPPISHFAEMSALKHPEPRLAALAKVIRPDLQVLGSWQKLQVSGRGLPVRQGEAYCVWNSCLYVLGGERHPSEGPYYNDFHYIDLNKLDGWHTLPSFPNKSIPNNGLLTHHGMYVNENTLYFFAGFDTLYAFDLVKRKWKNRTVQALPAVPGTRWPTDDALCEFASTYAPRREHFYVFGGKHSDERLGCDLFLVINMRTGQWRKLSGNARAADLRADYRSPGPRGNAMLWTDADEKKIYLFGGEADRSGAMINGQKHGAGVSYPYDDFWSWDIEGEFWTRGRVSGNPPCPRSEAGYVFNPSLNSAIVFGGYNPALVSSVTDEQGREQTWDFQYFADTFMLDMSTRASPDDPLRWKQVLTRGFPTYRANTRLITDPATGKTFLYGGYTSHEYLPFYERSRCFSDIWQLKVDVMNGYFEDVDVEEEARSAKAGPWQRCFTCGSTGRSWKRCGGSCSGRALFCGKECQLEGWKEHKKVHGCRKKAD
;
A
#
# COMPACT_ATOMS: atom_id res chain seq x y z
N MET A 1 10.04 -41.07 -17.54
CA MET A 1 8.86 -41.94 -17.31
C MET A 1 8.29 -42.25 -18.68
N ASP A 2 7.78 -43.46 -18.91
CA ASP A 2 7.05 -43.72 -20.14
C ASP A 2 5.73 -42.91 -20.17
N GLN A 3 5.16 -42.75 -21.37
CA GLN A 3 3.96 -41.94 -21.59
C GLN A 3 2.81 -42.35 -20.67
N LYS A 4 2.62 -43.66 -20.47
CA LYS A 4 1.57 -44.24 -19.64
C LYS A 4 1.75 -43.88 -18.16
N THR A 5 2.95 -44.05 -17.64
CA THR A 5 3.31 -43.71 -16.24
C THR A 5 3.14 -42.22 -15.98
N THR A 6 3.45 -41.38 -16.98
CA THR A 6 3.30 -39.92 -16.88
C THR A 6 1.83 -39.50 -16.88
N LEU A 7 0.98 -40.14 -17.70
CA LEU A 7 -0.47 -39.91 -17.71
C LEU A 7 -1.13 -40.39 -16.41
N GLU A 8 -0.72 -41.55 -15.89
CA GLU A 8 -1.20 -42.07 -14.60
C GLU A 8 -0.80 -41.14 -13.45
N PHE A 9 0.42 -40.60 -13.46
CA PHE A 9 0.87 -39.58 -12.51
C PHE A 9 0.01 -38.31 -12.61
N LEU A 10 -0.17 -37.74 -13.80
CA LEU A 10 -0.96 -36.52 -13.98
C LEU A 10 -2.45 -36.70 -13.60
N SER A 11 -3.02 -37.87 -13.88
CA SER A 11 -4.37 -38.23 -13.45
C SER A 11 -4.47 -38.31 -11.93
N HIS A 12 -3.48 -38.91 -11.27
CA HIS A 12 -3.44 -39.03 -9.80
C HIS A 12 -3.26 -37.67 -9.09
N PHE A 13 -2.49 -36.75 -9.69
CA PHE A 13 -2.22 -35.42 -9.14
C PHE A 13 -3.18 -34.33 -9.65
N LYS A 14 -4.19 -34.69 -10.45
CA LYS A 14 -5.13 -33.76 -11.08
C LYS A 14 -5.78 -32.78 -10.10
N SER A 15 -6.16 -33.24 -8.91
CA SER A 15 -6.77 -32.40 -7.87
C SER A 15 -5.79 -31.46 -7.17
N LYS A 16 -4.47 -31.65 -7.36
CA LYS A 16 -3.41 -30.81 -6.80
C LYS A 16 -2.82 -29.86 -7.84
N LEU A 17 -3.24 -29.98 -9.10
CA LEU A 17 -2.88 -29.07 -10.18
C LEU A 17 -3.97 -27.98 -10.33
N PRO A 18 -3.61 -26.77 -10.80
CA PRO A 18 -4.59 -25.76 -11.20
C PRO A 18 -5.67 -26.34 -12.14
N PRO A 19 -6.92 -25.83 -12.08
CA PRO A 19 -7.99 -26.29 -12.96
C PRO A 19 -7.59 -26.25 -14.44
N GLY A 20 -7.86 -27.33 -15.18
CA GLY A 20 -7.49 -27.45 -16.61
C GLY A 20 -6.03 -27.85 -16.87
N MET A 21 -5.15 -27.77 -15.87
CA MET A 21 -3.72 -28.02 -16.04
C MET A 21 -3.39 -29.51 -16.19
N ALA A 22 -4.11 -30.38 -15.48
CA ALA A 22 -3.94 -31.81 -15.66
C ALA A 22 -4.35 -32.23 -17.07
N GLU A 23 -5.44 -31.68 -17.59
CA GLU A 23 -5.91 -31.91 -18.96
C GLU A 23 -4.94 -31.37 -20.00
N LEU A 24 -4.39 -30.16 -19.78
CA LEU A 24 -3.40 -29.57 -20.67
C LEU A 24 -2.11 -30.40 -20.72
N LEU A 25 -1.59 -30.82 -19.56
CA LEU A 25 -0.39 -31.64 -19.46
C LEU A 25 -0.60 -33.05 -20.00
N MET A 26 -1.76 -33.67 -19.70
CA MET A 26 -2.12 -34.96 -20.28
C MET A 26 -2.18 -34.86 -21.80
N ARG A 27 -2.77 -33.80 -22.35
CA ARG A 27 -2.78 -33.55 -23.82
C ARG A 27 -1.38 -33.40 -24.40
N LYS A 28 -0.47 -32.69 -23.72
CA LYS A 28 0.92 -32.55 -24.18
C LYS A 28 1.66 -33.89 -24.18
N VAL A 29 1.46 -34.71 -23.15
CA VAL A 29 2.01 -36.08 -23.06
C VAL A 29 1.39 -36.98 -24.14
N GLU A 30 0.08 -36.89 -24.39
CA GLU A 30 -0.62 -37.64 -25.44
C GLU A 30 -0.15 -37.24 -26.85
N SER A 31 0.11 -35.95 -27.07
CA SER A 31 0.60 -35.42 -28.36
C SER A 31 2.08 -35.66 -28.64
N GLY A 32 2.84 -36.17 -27.65
CA GLY A 32 4.28 -36.42 -27.78
C GLY A 32 5.16 -35.16 -27.71
N GLU A 33 4.61 -33.99 -27.38
CA GLU A 33 5.34 -32.71 -27.27
C GLU A 33 6.34 -32.68 -26.10
N LEU A 34 6.24 -33.60 -25.13
CA LEU A 34 7.14 -33.70 -23.97
C LEU A 34 8.29 -34.71 -24.14
N ASP A 35 8.44 -35.32 -25.32
CA ASP A 35 9.45 -36.33 -25.57
C ASP A 35 10.79 -35.69 -25.97
N SER A 36 11.73 -35.61 -25.02
CA SER A 36 13.03 -34.92 -25.16
C SER A 36 13.97 -35.43 -26.25
N ASN A 37 13.56 -36.43 -27.05
CA ASN A 37 14.38 -37.06 -28.10
C ASN A 37 13.99 -36.68 -29.54
N LYS A 38 13.09 -35.72 -29.77
CA LYS A 38 12.76 -35.20 -31.11
C LYS A 38 12.93 -33.69 -31.23
N ALA A 39 14.14 -33.21 -30.99
CA ALA A 39 14.57 -31.90 -31.49
C ALA A 39 14.95 -32.05 -32.98
N GLY A 40 13.98 -31.87 -33.89
CA GLY A 40 14.25 -31.80 -35.32
C GLY A 40 13.03 -32.09 -36.19
N GLY A 41 12.37 -31.03 -36.68
CA GLY A 41 11.47 -31.11 -37.84
C GLY A 41 9.97 -30.90 -37.56
N SER A 42 9.46 -29.77 -38.07
CA SER A 42 8.07 -29.36 -38.30
C SER A 42 7.00 -29.73 -37.25
N SER A 43 6.53 -28.71 -36.53
CA SER A 43 5.37 -28.81 -35.62
C SER A 43 4.09 -29.17 -36.38
N SER A 44 3.58 -30.40 -36.24
CA SER A 44 2.19 -30.70 -36.61
C SER A 44 1.28 -30.36 -35.43
N ARG A 45 0.68 -29.16 -35.47
CA ARG A 45 -0.35 -28.73 -34.52
C ARG A 45 -1.58 -29.64 -34.61
N THR A 46 -1.89 -30.36 -33.55
CA THR A 46 -3.18 -31.02 -33.37
C THR A 46 -4.25 -29.92 -33.22
N LYS A 47 -5.11 -29.77 -34.24
CA LYS A 47 -6.21 -28.80 -34.25
C LYS A 47 -7.23 -29.17 -33.17
N LEU A 48 -7.21 -28.44 -32.05
CA LEU A 48 -8.43 -28.22 -31.29
C LEU A 48 -9.45 -27.58 -32.23
N VAL A 49 -10.67 -28.10 -32.27
CA VAL A 49 -11.81 -27.39 -32.90
C VAL A 49 -12.11 -26.19 -32.01
N ARG A 50 -11.36 -25.11 -32.20
CA ARG A 50 -11.68 -23.81 -31.64
C ARG A 50 -12.83 -23.22 -32.43
N ASP A 51 -13.59 -22.36 -31.78
CA ASP A 51 -14.48 -21.43 -32.46
C ASP A 51 -13.69 -20.78 -33.62
N PRO A 52 -14.08 -21.02 -34.89
CA PRO A 52 -13.37 -20.50 -36.05
C PRO A 52 -13.20 -18.98 -36.00
N ILE A 53 -14.13 -18.27 -35.35
CA ILE A 53 -14.08 -16.81 -35.18
C ILE A 53 -12.93 -16.41 -34.24
N ARG A 54 -12.79 -17.09 -33.09
CA ARG A 54 -11.69 -16.85 -32.15
C ARG A 54 -10.33 -17.21 -32.76
N GLN A 55 -10.28 -18.30 -33.51
CA GLN A 55 -9.05 -18.70 -34.20
C GLN A 55 -8.62 -17.65 -35.24
N ALA A 56 -9.55 -17.15 -36.06
CA ALA A 56 -9.25 -16.10 -37.03
C ALA A 56 -8.76 -14.79 -36.38
N ARG A 57 -9.35 -14.40 -35.23
CA ARG A 57 -8.92 -13.23 -34.44
C ARG A 57 -7.50 -13.38 -33.91
N THR A 58 -7.20 -14.52 -33.30
CA THR A 58 -5.86 -14.80 -32.75
C THR A 58 -4.80 -14.93 -33.84
N ASP A 59 -5.11 -15.54 -34.98
CA ASP A 59 -4.18 -15.60 -36.12
C ASP A 59 -3.89 -14.20 -36.69
N LYS A 60 -4.91 -13.34 -36.82
CA LYS A 60 -4.74 -11.95 -37.25
C LYS A 60 -3.88 -11.15 -36.26
N ALA A 61 -4.17 -11.27 -34.96
CA ALA A 61 -3.42 -10.57 -33.92
C ALA A 61 -1.94 -10.96 -33.92
N ARG A 62 -1.63 -12.24 -34.16
CA ARG A 62 -0.25 -12.74 -34.23
C ARG A 62 0.58 -12.07 -35.32
N VAL A 63 0.00 -11.88 -36.52
CA VAL A 63 0.70 -11.20 -37.63
C VAL A 63 1.16 -9.80 -37.22
N PHE A 64 0.31 -9.05 -36.51
CA PHE A 64 0.66 -7.73 -36.02
C PHE A 64 1.69 -7.77 -34.88
N MET A 65 1.58 -8.74 -33.96
CA MET A 65 2.55 -8.93 -32.88
C MET A 65 3.95 -9.24 -33.43
N ASP A 66 4.05 -10.14 -34.42
CA ASP A 66 5.31 -10.53 -35.04
C ASP A 66 5.97 -9.32 -35.72
N ARG A 67 5.20 -8.50 -36.43
CA ARG A 67 5.69 -7.24 -37.03
C ARG A 67 6.16 -6.23 -35.99
N GLY A 68 5.39 -6.00 -34.94
CA GLY A 68 5.80 -5.11 -33.84
C GLY A 68 7.09 -5.59 -33.17
N GLN A 69 7.28 -6.90 -33.05
CA GLN A 69 8.52 -7.48 -32.53
C GLN A 69 9.67 -7.28 -33.51
N ASP A 70 9.50 -7.55 -34.80
CA ASP A 70 10.53 -7.35 -35.82
C ASP A 70 11.02 -5.89 -35.87
N LEU A 71 10.10 -4.94 -35.73
CA LEU A 71 10.39 -3.50 -35.67
C LEU A 71 11.21 -3.09 -34.44
N THR A 72 11.28 -3.91 -33.39
CA THR A 72 12.00 -3.60 -32.14
C THR A 72 13.22 -4.47 -31.90
N GLN A 73 13.45 -5.52 -32.69
CA GLN A 73 14.56 -6.47 -32.52
C GLN A 73 15.95 -5.83 -32.63
N ASN A 74 16.13 -4.86 -33.54
CA ASN A 74 17.42 -4.20 -33.75
C ASN A 74 17.43 -2.80 -33.11
N PRO A 75 18.19 -2.57 -32.02
CA PRO A 75 18.24 -1.28 -31.35
C PRO A 75 18.70 -0.12 -32.24
N VAL A 76 19.44 -0.36 -33.32
CA VAL A 76 19.93 0.74 -34.19
C VAL A 76 18.84 1.20 -35.16
N THR A 77 18.03 0.26 -35.66
CA THR A 77 16.99 0.53 -36.67
C THR A 77 15.57 0.46 -36.11
N ALA A 78 15.43 0.34 -34.79
CA ALA A 78 14.12 0.13 -34.19
C ALA A 78 13.18 1.32 -34.44
N ASP A 79 11.98 1.02 -34.91
CA ASP A 79 10.89 1.99 -35.01
C ASP A 79 9.84 1.68 -33.95
N PHE A 80 9.93 2.38 -32.82
CA PHE A 80 9.05 2.14 -31.68
C PHE A 80 7.66 2.75 -31.86
N ASP A 81 7.51 3.77 -32.70
CA ASP A 81 6.20 4.37 -32.98
C ASP A 81 5.39 3.42 -33.88
N GLU A 82 5.99 2.91 -34.96
CA GLU A 82 5.34 1.92 -35.82
C GLU A 82 5.06 0.61 -35.07
N ALA A 83 5.99 0.15 -34.22
CA ALA A 83 5.76 -1.02 -33.38
C ALA A 83 4.56 -0.83 -32.43
N ALA A 84 4.42 0.36 -31.84
CA ALA A 84 3.28 0.68 -30.99
C ALA A 84 1.95 0.62 -31.76
N GLU A 85 1.92 1.09 -33.01
CA GLU A 85 0.74 0.97 -33.87
C GLU A 85 0.40 -0.48 -34.20
N GLU A 86 1.39 -1.31 -34.52
CA GLU A 86 1.17 -2.74 -34.80
C GLU A 86 0.62 -3.46 -33.56
N TYR A 87 1.17 -3.21 -32.37
CA TYR A 87 0.61 -3.78 -31.15
C TYR A 87 -0.81 -3.27 -30.87
N ALA A 88 -1.12 -2.01 -31.13
CA ALA A 88 -2.50 -1.51 -31.01
C ALA A 88 -3.47 -2.26 -31.95
N LYS A 89 -3.08 -2.53 -33.19
CA LYS A 89 -3.86 -3.35 -34.15
C LYS A 89 -4.06 -4.79 -33.67
N ALA A 90 -3.04 -5.37 -33.03
CA ALA A 90 -3.15 -6.69 -32.40
C ALA A 90 -4.17 -6.70 -31.25
N ILE A 91 -4.15 -5.70 -30.36
CA ILE A 91 -5.13 -5.53 -29.29
C ILE A 91 -6.55 -5.51 -29.86
N THR A 92 -6.81 -4.61 -30.83
CA THR A 92 -8.13 -4.48 -31.47
C THR A 92 -8.58 -5.79 -32.10
N SER A 93 -7.66 -6.58 -32.67
CA SER A 93 -7.98 -7.88 -33.25
C SER A 93 -8.45 -8.91 -32.21
N ILE A 94 -7.93 -8.83 -30.97
CA ILE A 94 -8.31 -9.73 -29.86
C ILE A 94 -9.64 -9.29 -29.24
N VAL A 95 -9.76 -8.01 -28.88
CA VAL A 95 -10.89 -7.51 -28.08
C VAL A 95 -12.05 -6.94 -28.90
N GLY A 96 -11.85 -6.69 -30.19
CA GLY A 96 -12.82 -6.05 -31.08
C GLY A 96 -12.71 -4.51 -31.08
N GLU A 97 -13.27 -3.88 -32.11
CA GLU A 97 -13.20 -2.42 -32.33
C GLU A 97 -14.01 -1.62 -31.30
N ASP A 98 -15.07 -2.21 -30.76
CA ASP A 98 -15.96 -1.56 -29.78
C ASP A 98 -15.39 -1.53 -28.35
N PHE A 99 -14.23 -2.16 -28.12
CA PHE A 99 -13.62 -2.26 -26.79
C PHE A 99 -12.28 -1.52 -26.73
N CYS A 100 -12.12 -0.69 -25.70
CA CYS A 100 -10.90 0.09 -25.47
C CYS A 100 -9.97 -0.65 -24.50
N VAL A 101 -8.67 -0.66 -24.82
CA VAL A 101 -7.61 -1.13 -23.92
C VAL A 101 -6.58 -0.01 -23.79
N PRO A 102 -6.27 0.47 -22.57
CA PRO A 102 -6.75 -0.03 -21.28
C PRO A 102 -8.27 0.13 -21.07
N SER A 103 -8.89 -0.83 -20.36
CA SER A 103 -10.34 -0.80 -20.14
C SER A 103 -10.79 0.46 -19.40
N ARG A 104 -11.89 1.07 -19.88
CA ARG A 104 -12.53 2.23 -19.23
C ARG A 104 -13.50 1.76 -18.15
N GLY A 105 -13.67 2.56 -17.10
CA GLY A 105 -14.59 2.28 -15.99
C GLY A 105 -13.99 1.45 -14.86
N GLY A 106 -14.76 0.47 -14.35
CA GLY A 106 -14.39 -0.33 -13.18
C GLY A 106 -13.22 -1.31 -13.42
N TYR A 107 -12.66 -1.84 -12.33
CA TYR A 107 -11.55 -2.81 -12.39
C TYR A 107 -11.95 -4.15 -13.02
N ILE A 108 -13.22 -4.53 -12.90
CA ILE A 108 -13.76 -5.80 -13.43
C ILE A 108 -14.35 -5.56 -14.82
N SER A 109 -13.88 -6.32 -15.80
CA SER A 109 -14.31 -6.26 -17.20
C SER A 109 -14.88 -7.60 -17.62
N GLN A 110 -16.15 -7.62 -18.04
CA GLN A 110 -16.76 -8.83 -18.61
C GLN A 110 -15.97 -9.32 -19.83
N LYS A 111 -15.49 -8.39 -20.67
CA LYS A 111 -14.67 -8.72 -21.83
C LYS A 111 -13.44 -9.52 -21.45
N TYR A 112 -12.81 -9.21 -20.31
CA TYR A 112 -11.63 -9.94 -19.81
C TYR A 112 -11.97 -11.24 -19.10
N LEU A 113 -13.19 -11.39 -18.57
CA LEU A 113 -13.68 -12.67 -18.05
C LEU A 113 -13.96 -13.66 -19.19
N ASP A 114 -14.42 -13.16 -20.35
CA ASP A 114 -14.80 -13.99 -21.49
C ASP A 114 -13.61 -14.51 -22.35
N LEU A 115 -12.42 -13.95 -22.15
CA LEU A 115 -11.19 -14.37 -22.83
C LEU A 115 -10.77 -15.78 -22.38
N ASP A 116 -10.51 -16.65 -23.36
CA ASP A 116 -9.82 -17.92 -23.06
C ASP A 116 -8.35 -17.70 -22.70
N GLU A 117 -7.67 -18.78 -22.29
CA GLU A 117 -6.28 -18.75 -21.83
C GLU A 117 -5.30 -18.18 -22.87
N ILE A 118 -5.58 -18.37 -24.16
CA ILE A 118 -4.69 -17.97 -25.26
C ILE A 118 -4.97 -16.54 -25.66
N GLU A 119 -6.24 -16.16 -25.82
CA GLU A 119 -6.62 -14.76 -26.02
C GLU A 119 -6.08 -13.89 -24.89
N ARG A 120 -6.15 -14.37 -23.64
CA ARG A 120 -5.58 -13.70 -22.46
C ARG A 120 -4.07 -13.56 -22.54
N SER A 121 -3.35 -14.65 -22.80
CA SER A 121 -1.89 -14.64 -22.96
C SER A 121 -1.44 -13.69 -24.08
N MET A 122 -2.15 -13.71 -25.21
CA MET A 122 -1.88 -12.82 -26.34
C MET A 122 -2.17 -11.36 -26.02
N LEU A 123 -3.29 -11.06 -25.35
CA LEU A 123 -3.61 -9.69 -24.94
C LEU A 123 -2.55 -9.15 -23.97
N MET A 124 -2.13 -9.95 -22.99
CA MET A 124 -1.05 -9.59 -22.07
C MET A 124 0.26 -9.32 -22.83
N SER A 125 0.64 -10.22 -23.74
CA SER A 125 1.86 -10.08 -24.56
C SER A 125 1.83 -8.79 -25.39
N THR A 126 0.68 -8.49 -25.96
CA THR A 126 0.49 -7.29 -26.79
C THR A 126 0.53 -6.01 -25.95
N CYS A 127 -0.09 -6.00 -24.77
CA CYS A 127 -0.01 -4.87 -23.85
C CYS A 127 1.42 -4.64 -23.35
N ALA A 128 2.15 -5.72 -23.00
CA ALA A 128 3.55 -5.64 -22.60
C ALA A 128 4.44 -5.08 -23.73
N GLY A 129 4.25 -5.56 -24.97
CA GLY A 129 4.94 -5.05 -26.15
C GLY A 129 4.65 -3.57 -26.42
N LEU A 130 3.38 -3.18 -26.38
CA LEU A 130 2.94 -1.80 -26.57
C LEU A 130 3.51 -0.86 -25.50
N GLY A 131 3.41 -1.22 -24.22
CA GLY A 131 3.99 -0.43 -23.13
C GLY A 131 5.51 -0.26 -23.26
N SER A 132 6.20 -1.32 -23.68
CA SER A 132 7.64 -1.30 -23.97
C SER A 132 7.98 -0.35 -25.13
N ALA A 133 7.24 -0.45 -26.24
CA ALA A 133 7.44 0.40 -27.41
C ALA A 133 7.23 1.88 -27.05
N ILE A 134 6.12 2.20 -26.38
CA ILE A 134 5.82 3.57 -25.92
C ILE A 134 6.93 4.13 -25.03
N HIS A 135 7.37 3.37 -24.03
CA HIS A 135 8.45 3.81 -23.14
C HIS A 135 9.74 4.11 -23.90
N ASN A 136 10.19 3.19 -24.77
CA ASN A 136 11.42 3.37 -25.52
C ASN A 136 11.32 4.51 -26.55
N ALA A 137 10.15 4.71 -27.16
CA ALA A 137 9.90 5.83 -28.05
C ALA A 137 9.94 7.18 -27.31
N GLY A 138 9.45 7.21 -26.06
CA GLY A 138 9.55 8.36 -25.16
C GLY A 138 11.00 8.70 -24.80
N VAL A 139 11.80 7.69 -24.45
CA VAL A 139 13.23 7.84 -24.14
C VAL A 139 14.03 8.38 -25.33
N ARG A 140 13.72 7.96 -26.57
CA ARG A 140 14.39 8.46 -27.79
C ARG A 140 13.96 9.85 -28.21
N GLY A 141 12.68 10.15 -28.07
CA GLY A 141 12.06 11.38 -28.58
C GLY A 141 11.90 12.50 -27.56
N ASP A 142 12.34 12.31 -26.31
CA ASP A 142 12.07 13.21 -25.18
C ASP A 142 10.57 13.53 -25.03
N ARG A 143 9.72 12.50 -25.21
CA ARG A 143 8.26 12.63 -25.06
C ARG A 143 7.81 12.20 -23.67
N ASP A 144 6.77 12.87 -23.16
CA ASP A 144 6.11 12.55 -21.90
C ASP A 144 5.03 11.47 -22.11
N ASP A 145 5.47 10.22 -22.19
CA ASP A 145 4.62 9.05 -22.45
C ASP A 145 4.68 8.01 -21.30
N ASP A 146 5.35 8.32 -20.18
CA ASP A 146 5.59 7.35 -19.10
C ASP A 146 4.31 6.90 -18.42
N ALA A 147 3.35 7.81 -18.20
CA ALA A 147 2.05 7.47 -17.66
C ALA A 147 1.30 6.47 -18.55
N ARG A 148 1.37 6.66 -19.87
CA ARG A 148 0.74 5.78 -20.86
C ARG A 148 1.44 4.42 -20.92
N ALA A 149 2.76 4.39 -20.87
CA ALA A 149 3.52 3.14 -20.77
C ALA A 149 3.16 2.34 -19.51
N LEU A 150 3.08 3.01 -18.36
CA LEU A 150 2.66 2.40 -17.09
C LEU A 150 1.24 1.84 -17.18
N MET A 151 0.30 2.55 -17.79
CA MET A 151 -1.08 2.06 -17.94
C MET A 151 -1.15 0.72 -18.69
N TYR A 152 -0.30 0.48 -19.69
CA TYR A 152 -0.26 -0.82 -20.39
C TYR A 152 0.42 -1.91 -19.56
N SER A 153 1.45 -1.60 -18.77
CA SER A 153 2.00 -2.55 -17.80
C SER A 153 0.98 -2.93 -16.72
N GLU A 154 0.22 -1.96 -16.22
CA GLU A 154 -0.90 -2.21 -15.29
C GLU A 154 -1.98 -3.07 -15.93
N GLU A 155 -2.26 -2.88 -17.23
CA GLU A 155 -3.25 -3.67 -17.95
C GLU A 155 -2.89 -5.16 -17.98
N VAL A 156 -1.60 -5.49 -18.11
CA VAL A 156 -1.13 -6.87 -18.03
C VAL A 156 -1.49 -7.50 -16.68
N GLU A 157 -1.28 -6.78 -15.57
CA GLU A 157 -1.66 -7.27 -14.24
C GLU A 157 -3.18 -7.35 -14.05
N ILE A 158 -3.95 -6.42 -14.62
CA ILE A 158 -5.42 -6.47 -14.60
C ILE A 158 -5.91 -7.71 -15.34
N VAL A 159 -5.44 -7.96 -16.56
CA VAL A 159 -5.82 -9.13 -17.37
C VAL A 159 -5.38 -10.44 -16.69
N HIS A 160 -4.22 -10.45 -16.04
CA HIS A 160 -3.76 -11.54 -15.18
C HIS A 160 -4.77 -11.83 -14.04
N ARG A 161 -5.20 -10.81 -13.29
CA ARG A 161 -6.14 -11.01 -12.17
C ARG A 161 -7.54 -11.46 -12.59
N HIS A 162 -7.93 -11.22 -13.83
CA HIS A 162 -9.18 -11.78 -14.36
C HIS A 162 -9.14 -13.31 -14.48
N LEU A 163 -7.96 -13.92 -14.53
CA LEU A 163 -7.83 -15.37 -14.38
C LEU A 163 -8.36 -15.82 -13.02
N PHE A 164 -7.98 -15.11 -11.96
CA PHE A 164 -8.45 -15.36 -10.61
C PHE A 164 -9.97 -15.11 -10.48
N PHE A 165 -10.50 -14.03 -11.05
CA PHE A 165 -11.96 -13.74 -11.02
C PHE A 165 -12.81 -14.77 -11.77
N SER A 166 -12.22 -15.49 -12.73
CA SER A 166 -12.92 -16.55 -13.48
C SER A 166 -12.98 -17.90 -12.75
N GLN A 167 -12.33 -18.05 -11.59
CA GLN A 167 -12.30 -19.32 -10.86
C GLN A 167 -13.63 -19.63 -10.16
N THR A 168 -14.01 -20.91 -10.15
CA THR A 168 -15.20 -21.40 -9.44
C THR A 168 -14.82 -22.61 -8.59
N PRO A 169 -14.98 -22.55 -7.24
CA PRO A 169 -15.39 -21.39 -6.46
C PRO A 169 -14.33 -20.27 -6.49
N ASN A 170 -14.74 -19.03 -6.18
CA ASN A 170 -13.81 -17.92 -6.00
C ASN A 170 -12.81 -18.25 -4.88
N GLU A 171 -11.54 -17.96 -5.12
CA GLU A 171 -10.49 -18.04 -4.10
C GLU A 171 -10.13 -16.65 -3.57
N TYR A 172 -9.27 -16.54 -2.56
CA TYR A 172 -8.72 -15.26 -2.12
C TYR A 172 -7.48 -14.87 -2.93
N PRO A 173 -7.17 -13.57 -3.07
CA PRO A 173 -6.10 -13.12 -3.96
C PRO A 173 -4.68 -13.52 -3.53
N TRP A 174 -4.51 -14.04 -2.30
CA TRP A 174 -3.26 -14.67 -1.85
C TRP A 174 -3.09 -16.12 -2.32
N LYS A 175 -4.03 -16.65 -3.08
CA LYS A 175 -3.91 -17.94 -3.78
C LYS A 175 -3.39 -17.69 -5.18
N ASN A 176 -2.40 -18.48 -5.57
CA ASN A 176 -1.75 -18.34 -6.87
C ASN A 176 -2.65 -18.90 -7.97
N SER A 177 -3.02 -18.04 -8.92
CA SER A 177 -3.75 -18.40 -10.13
C SER A 177 -2.89 -18.02 -11.33
N ASN A 178 -2.26 -19.00 -11.97
CA ASN A 178 -1.34 -18.76 -13.09
C ASN A 178 -1.55 -19.78 -14.21
N LEU A 179 -1.30 -19.35 -15.44
CA LEU A 179 -1.23 -20.23 -16.59
C LEU A 179 0.19 -20.81 -16.71
N PRO A 180 0.35 -22.07 -17.13
CA PRO A 180 1.67 -22.68 -17.36
C PRO A 180 2.26 -22.33 -18.75
N LEU A 181 1.75 -21.28 -19.41
CA LEU A 181 2.18 -20.86 -20.75
C LEU A 181 3.41 -19.95 -20.66
N THR A 182 4.42 -20.20 -21.49
CA THR A 182 5.66 -19.40 -21.50
C THR A 182 5.38 -17.94 -21.85
N GLU A 183 4.58 -17.70 -22.89
CA GLU A 183 4.27 -16.36 -23.40
C GLU A 183 3.51 -15.52 -22.37
N TYR A 184 2.65 -16.17 -21.57
CA TYR A 184 1.94 -15.54 -20.46
C TYR A 184 2.92 -15.03 -19.39
N TRP A 185 3.89 -15.87 -19.01
CA TRP A 185 4.91 -15.47 -18.02
C TRP A 185 5.86 -14.44 -18.59
N GLN A 186 6.30 -14.60 -19.84
CA GLN A 186 7.13 -13.61 -20.53
C GLN A 186 6.47 -12.23 -20.54
N ALA A 187 5.21 -12.14 -20.97
CA ALA A 187 4.45 -10.90 -21.00
C ALA A 187 4.39 -10.23 -19.63
N ARG A 188 4.06 -11.02 -18.61
CA ARG A 188 3.93 -10.55 -17.23
C ARG A 188 5.27 -10.07 -16.66
N MET A 189 6.34 -10.83 -16.89
CA MET A 189 7.68 -10.47 -16.45
C MET A 189 8.17 -9.18 -17.10
N VAL A 190 8.01 -9.05 -18.42
CA VAL A 190 8.39 -7.83 -19.15
C VAL A 190 7.62 -6.62 -18.63
N ALA A 191 6.29 -6.74 -18.46
CA ALA A 191 5.46 -5.65 -17.96
C ALA A 191 5.87 -5.17 -16.56
N MET A 192 6.11 -6.10 -15.62
CA MET A 192 6.49 -5.78 -14.24
C MET A 192 7.93 -5.24 -14.13
N ILE A 193 8.87 -5.76 -14.92
CA ILE A 193 10.26 -5.26 -14.96
C ILE A 193 10.31 -3.85 -15.55
N ASN A 194 9.56 -3.58 -16.61
CA ASN A 194 9.45 -2.24 -17.19
C ASN A 194 8.78 -1.27 -16.23
N ALA A 195 7.68 -1.68 -15.60
CA ALA A 195 7.01 -0.87 -14.57
C ALA A 195 7.97 -0.58 -13.41
N SER A 196 8.76 -1.55 -12.97
CA SER A 196 9.77 -1.34 -11.93
C SER A 196 10.80 -0.28 -12.33
N SER A 197 11.32 -0.37 -13.54
CA SER A 197 12.30 0.58 -14.08
C SER A 197 11.73 2.00 -14.16
N LEU A 198 10.49 2.13 -14.64
CA LEU A 198 9.74 3.39 -14.69
C LEU A 198 9.48 3.96 -13.29
N TYR A 199 8.98 3.16 -12.34
CA TYR A 199 8.78 3.64 -10.98
C TYR A 199 10.10 4.08 -10.32
N LYS A 200 11.21 3.36 -10.58
CA LYS A 200 12.53 3.75 -10.08
C LYS A 200 12.98 5.08 -10.67
N SER A 201 12.75 5.32 -11.98
CA SER A 201 13.10 6.60 -12.62
C SER A 201 12.26 7.76 -12.10
N LEU A 202 11.01 7.52 -11.70
CA LEU A 202 10.13 8.46 -11.02
C LEU A 202 10.47 8.67 -9.53
N GLY A 203 11.46 7.97 -8.98
CA GLY A 203 11.82 8.04 -7.56
C GLY A 203 10.90 7.23 -6.62
N ASN A 204 9.94 6.48 -7.17
CA ASN A 204 9.09 5.55 -6.41
C ASN A 204 9.80 4.19 -6.23
N THR A 205 10.86 4.21 -5.43
CA THR A 205 11.68 3.04 -5.15
C THR A 205 10.91 1.90 -4.46
N ALA A 206 9.87 2.19 -3.68
CA ALA A 206 9.05 1.18 -3.01
C ALA A 206 8.24 0.35 -4.00
N THR A 207 7.48 1.02 -4.87
CA THR A 207 6.67 0.32 -5.88
C THR A 207 7.58 -0.36 -6.91
N ALA A 208 8.70 0.26 -7.26
CA ALA A 208 9.71 -0.38 -8.10
C ALA A 208 10.22 -1.71 -7.52
N TRP A 209 10.56 -1.72 -6.22
CA TRP A 209 11.01 -2.95 -5.55
C TRP A 209 9.89 -3.98 -5.48
N HIS A 210 8.68 -3.56 -5.11
CA HIS A 210 7.52 -4.44 -5.03
C HIS A 210 7.24 -5.20 -6.32
N GLN A 211 7.28 -4.53 -7.48
CA GLN A 211 7.09 -5.18 -8.78
C GLN A 211 8.10 -6.32 -8.99
N LEU A 212 9.39 -6.07 -8.73
CA LEU A 212 10.45 -7.08 -8.90
C LEU A 212 10.35 -8.21 -7.88
N ALA A 213 10.11 -7.89 -6.61
CA ALA A 213 9.97 -8.87 -5.55
C ALA A 213 8.79 -9.81 -5.81
N THR A 214 7.64 -9.26 -6.24
CA THR A 214 6.44 -10.04 -6.55
C THR A 214 6.65 -10.96 -7.73
N ILE A 215 7.18 -10.47 -8.86
CA ILE A 215 7.39 -11.34 -10.03
C ILE A 215 8.42 -12.43 -9.74
N ARG A 216 9.49 -12.12 -8.99
CA ARG A 216 10.48 -13.12 -8.60
C ARG A 216 9.88 -14.19 -7.70
N ALA A 217 9.18 -13.80 -6.63
CA ALA A 217 8.58 -14.74 -5.69
C ALA A 217 7.55 -15.64 -6.41
N GLN A 218 6.75 -15.10 -7.32
CA GLN A 218 5.78 -15.90 -8.06
C GLN A 218 6.47 -16.79 -9.10
N PHE A 219 7.49 -16.31 -9.79
CA PHE A 219 8.26 -17.12 -10.73
C PHE A 219 8.96 -18.30 -10.04
N GLU A 220 9.54 -18.09 -8.86
CA GLU A 220 10.19 -19.14 -8.07
C GLU A 220 9.20 -20.21 -7.59
N ASN A 221 8.02 -19.78 -7.10
CA ASN A 221 7.04 -20.66 -6.45
C ASN A 221 5.99 -21.30 -7.38
N ASN A 222 6.04 -21.04 -8.69
CA ASN A 222 5.09 -21.62 -9.65
C ASN A 222 5.77 -22.59 -10.63
N PHE A 223 4.98 -23.55 -11.14
CA PHE A 223 5.38 -24.42 -12.23
C PHE A 223 5.28 -23.69 -13.56
N ILE A 224 6.36 -23.79 -14.36
CA ILE A 224 6.49 -23.10 -15.65
C ILE A 224 7.23 -24.05 -16.60
N LEU A 225 6.69 -24.25 -17.81
CA LEU A 225 7.23 -25.22 -18.77
C LEU A 225 8.69 -24.91 -19.19
N GLU A 226 8.96 -23.67 -19.59
CA GLU A 226 10.28 -23.22 -20.10
C GLU A 226 10.97 -22.28 -19.10
N LYS A 227 10.97 -22.65 -17.82
CA LYS A 227 11.49 -21.81 -16.72
C LYS A 227 12.93 -21.33 -16.96
N GLN A 228 13.78 -22.16 -17.59
CA GLN A 228 15.18 -21.81 -17.84
C GLN A 228 15.35 -20.67 -18.87
N ASP A 229 14.49 -20.59 -19.88
CA ASP A 229 14.56 -19.51 -20.87
C ASP A 229 14.02 -18.21 -20.30
N LEU A 230 12.93 -18.28 -19.53
CA LEU A 230 12.36 -17.12 -18.84
C LEU A 230 13.27 -16.57 -17.74
N GLN A 231 14.08 -17.42 -17.09
CA GLN A 231 15.06 -16.99 -16.08
C GLN A 231 16.02 -15.91 -16.62
N LYS A 232 16.32 -15.93 -17.92
CA LYS A 232 17.19 -14.95 -18.59
C LYS A 232 16.59 -13.55 -18.65
N LEU A 233 15.27 -13.42 -18.50
CA LEU A 233 14.56 -12.13 -18.45
C LEU A 233 14.67 -11.47 -17.09
N LEU A 234 14.88 -12.23 -16.00
CA LEU A 234 15.02 -11.66 -14.67
C LEU A 234 16.33 -10.86 -14.57
N PRO A 235 16.33 -9.72 -13.86
CA PRO A 235 17.56 -9.05 -13.50
C PRO A 235 18.55 -9.98 -12.77
N PRO A 236 19.86 -9.68 -12.76
CA PRO A 236 20.81 -10.45 -11.98
C PRO A 236 20.50 -10.36 -10.48
N ILE A 237 20.90 -11.38 -9.71
CA ILE A 237 20.65 -11.46 -8.26
C ILE A 237 21.19 -10.23 -7.51
N SER A 238 22.32 -9.67 -7.94
CA SER A 238 22.89 -8.45 -7.38
C SER A 238 21.93 -7.26 -7.45
N HIS A 239 21.08 -7.19 -8.48
CA HIS A 239 20.09 -6.13 -8.61
C HIS A 239 18.97 -6.29 -7.59
N PHE A 240 18.54 -7.53 -7.29
CA PHE A 240 17.56 -7.77 -6.23
C PHE A 240 18.11 -7.39 -4.86
N ALA A 241 19.38 -7.71 -4.58
CA ALA A 241 20.05 -7.32 -3.34
C ALA A 241 20.20 -5.79 -3.22
N GLU A 242 20.50 -5.10 -4.32
CA GLU A 242 20.51 -3.63 -4.36
C GLU A 242 19.12 -3.07 -4.00
N MET A 243 18.06 -3.59 -4.63
CA MET A 243 16.70 -3.10 -4.44
C MET A 243 16.15 -3.41 -3.03
N SER A 244 16.45 -4.57 -2.45
CA SER A 244 16.06 -4.91 -1.07
C SER A 244 16.79 -4.07 -0.03
N ALA A 245 17.99 -3.56 -0.35
CA ALA A 245 18.76 -2.67 0.52
C ALA A 245 18.29 -1.22 0.48
N LEU A 246 17.48 -0.83 -0.51
CA LEU A 246 16.92 0.52 -0.58
C LEU A 246 15.98 0.78 0.58
N LYS A 247 15.94 2.04 1.00
CA LYS A 247 14.92 2.57 1.90
C LYS A 247 13.99 3.47 1.08
N HIS A 248 12.75 3.69 1.52
CA HIS A 248 11.73 4.32 0.66
C HIS A 248 11.03 5.52 1.33
N PRO A 249 11.31 6.77 0.89
CA PRO A 249 12.19 7.11 -0.22
C PRO A 249 13.66 6.84 0.11
N GLU A 250 14.50 6.65 -0.91
CA GLU A 250 15.93 6.43 -0.71
C GLU A 250 16.57 7.78 -0.35
N PRO A 251 17.19 7.93 0.84
CA PRO A 251 17.70 9.22 1.30
C PRO A 251 18.66 9.90 0.32
N ARG A 252 19.48 9.11 -0.38
CA ARG A 252 20.43 9.62 -1.38
C ARG A 252 19.73 10.23 -2.59
N LEU A 253 18.55 9.69 -2.96
CA LEU A 253 17.76 10.17 -4.09
C LEU A 253 16.80 11.29 -3.68
N ALA A 254 16.24 11.23 -2.46
CA ALA A 254 15.28 12.22 -1.96
C ALA A 254 15.82 13.65 -2.00
N ALA A 255 17.08 13.85 -1.62
CA ALA A 255 17.72 15.17 -1.66
C ALA A 255 17.87 15.75 -3.09
N LEU A 256 17.81 14.90 -4.11
CA LEU A 256 17.92 15.25 -5.53
C LEU A 256 16.57 15.23 -6.24
N ALA A 257 15.48 14.93 -5.52
CA ALA A 257 14.17 14.76 -6.10
C ALA A 257 13.70 16.07 -6.79
N LYS A 258 13.19 15.90 -8.00
CA LYS A 258 12.62 16.94 -8.86
C LYS A 258 11.40 16.36 -9.56
N VAL A 259 10.40 17.21 -9.80
CA VAL A 259 9.26 16.86 -10.63
C VAL A 259 9.73 16.77 -12.07
N ILE A 260 9.75 15.56 -12.62
CA ILE A 260 10.04 15.28 -14.03
C ILE A 260 8.76 14.95 -14.82
N ARG A 261 7.69 14.57 -14.09
CA ARG A 261 6.38 14.18 -14.63
C ARG A 261 5.26 14.78 -13.76
N PRO A 262 4.77 16.00 -14.03
CA PRO A 262 3.79 16.71 -13.20
C PRO A 262 2.43 16.00 -13.05
N ASP A 263 2.15 15.06 -13.94
CA ASP A 263 0.97 14.23 -13.94
C ASP A 263 1.10 13.01 -13.01
N LEU A 264 2.33 12.59 -12.69
CA LEU A 264 2.69 11.45 -11.82
C LEU A 264 3.37 11.87 -10.51
N GLN A 265 3.81 13.12 -10.41
CA GLN A 265 4.58 13.65 -9.29
C GLN A 265 4.13 15.06 -8.95
N VAL A 266 4.32 15.43 -7.70
CA VAL A 266 4.19 16.80 -7.22
C VAL A 266 5.32 17.07 -6.24
N LEU A 267 5.73 18.33 -6.10
CA LEU A 267 6.71 18.69 -5.09
C LEU A 267 6.02 18.90 -3.73
N GLY A 268 6.69 18.54 -2.64
CA GLY A 268 6.20 18.80 -1.30
C GLY A 268 7.34 18.99 -0.30
N SER A 269 6.96 19.46 0.89
CA SER A 269 7.85 19.70 2.02
C SER A 269 7.20 19.24 3.31
N TRP A 270 8.00 18.57 4.14
CA TRP A 270 7.63 18.25 5.51
C TRP A 270 8.36 19.20 6.47
N GLN A 271 7.57 20.07 7.10
CA GLN A 271 8.08 21.01 8.09
C GLN A 271 7.86 20.44 9.50
N LYS A 272 8.95 20.15 10.22
CA LYS A 272 8.88 19.76 11.64
C LYS A 272 8.49 20.97 12.48
N LEU A 273 7.38 20.87 13.20
CA LEU A 273 6.92 21.92 14.09
C LEU A 273 7.62 21.84 15.45
N GLN A 274 8.05 22.99 15.97
CA GLN A 274 8.71 23.08 17.28
C GLN A 274 7.66 23.36 18.34
N VAL A 275 7.46 22.41 19.25
CA VAL A 275 6.55 22.55 20.39
C VAL A 275 7.34 23.08 21.57
N SER A 276 6.83 24.13 22.21
CA SER A 276 7.43 24.66 23.44
C SER A 276 7.08 23.80 24.67
N GLY A 277 7.91 23.88 25.71
CA GLY A 277 7.69 23.14 26.95
C GLY A 277 7.94 21.63 26.84
N ARG A 278 7.42 20.88 27.83
CA ARG A 278 7.61 19.42 27.91
C ARG A 278 6.64 18.73 26.95
N GLY A 279 7.17 17.97 26.00
CA GLY A 279 6.38 17.11 25.11
C GLY A 279 5.70 15.95 25.83
N LEU A 280 4.75 15.30 25.14
CA LEU A 280 4.14 14.06 25.64
C LEU A 280 5.16 12.91 25.65
N PRO A 281 5.04 11.98 26.61
CA PRO A 281 5.75 10.71 26.57
C PRO A 281 5.59 10.03 25.22
N VAL A 282 6.70 9.51 24.67
CA VAL A 282 6.67 8.74 23.42
C VAL A 282 5.77 7.53 23.56
N ARG A 283 4.88 7.35 22.58
CA ARG A 283 3.85 6.32 22.55
C ARG A 283 3.38 6.11 21.10
N GLN A 284 2.59 5.08 20.89
CA GLN A 284 2.02 4.70 19.61
C GLN A 284 0.53 4.41 19.75
N GLY A 285 -0.15 4.36 18.61
CA GLY A 285 -1.55 3.99 18.53
C GLY A 285 -2.49 5.01 19.15
N GLU A 286 -2.09 6.25 19.43
CA GLU A 286 -2.96 7.22 20.10
C GLU A 286 -4.22 7.51 19.30
N ALA A 287 -5.35 7.68 19.98
CA ALA A 287 -6.54 8.22 19.34
C ALA A 287 -6.42 9.73 19.17
N TYR A 288 -6.93 10.27 18.06
CA TYR A 288 -6.63 11.64 17.64
C TYR A 288 -7.81 12.32 16.92
N CYS A 289 -7.84 13.65 16.98
CA CYS A 289 -8.61 14.50 16.06
C CYS A 289 -8.08 15.94 16.07
N VAL A 290 -8.48 16.74 15.09
CA VAL A 290 -8.30 18.19 15.12
C VAL A 290 -9.66 18.88 15.20
N TRP A 291 -9.76 19.88 16.07
CA TRP A 291 -10.94 20.75 16.19
C TRP A 291 -10.49 22.15 16.56
N ASN A 292 -11.00 23.16 15.86
CA ASN A 292 -10.62 24.57 16.04
C ASN A 292 -9.09 24.78 16.09
N SER A 293 -8.38 24.21 15.11
CA SER A 293 -6.91 24.24 15.02
C SER A 293 -6.17 23.71 16.26
N CYS A 294 -6.83 22.90 17.09
CA CYS A 294 -6.20 22.18 18.20
C CYS A 294 -6.12 20.69 17.88
N LEU A 295 -4.94 20.10 18.04
CA LEU A 295 -4.74 18.65 17.96
C LEU A 295 -5.03 18.04 19.33
N TYR A 296 -5.98 17.12 19.38
CA TYR A 296 -6.37 16.35 20.56
C TYR A 296 -5.79 14.94 20.46
N VAL A 297 -5.19 14.45 21.55
CA VAL A 297 -4.53 13.14 21.63
C VAL A 297 -4.97 12.41 22.89
N LEU A 298 -5.51 11.22 22.73
CA LEU A 298 -6.06 10.37 23.79
C LEU A 298 -5.37 9.01 23.82
N GLY A 299 -4.90 8.61 25.00
CA GLY A 299 -4.38 7.27 25.24
C GLY A 299 -3.10 6.95 24.46
N GLY A 300 -3.08 5.76 23.85
CA GLY A 300 -1.88 5.15 23.27
C GLY A 300 -1.13 4.25 24.24
N GLU A 301 -0.03 3.69 23.78
CA GLU A 301 0.80 2.75 24.53
C GLU A 301 2.27 2.91 24.17
N ARG A 302 3.19 2.45 25.01
CA ARG A 302 4.61 2.40 24.65
C ARG A 302 5.01 1.11 23.94
N HIS A 303 4.37 0.00 24.31
CA HIS A 303 4.61 -1.32 23.74
C HIS A 303 3.32 -2.14 23.81
N PRO A 304 2.93 -2.88 22.75
CA PRO A 304 1.64 -3.57 22.69
C PRO A 304 1.47 -4.63 23.78
N SER A 305 2.57 -5.28 24.18
CA SER A 305 2.56 -6.39 25.13
C SER A 305 2.97 -5.99 26.55
N GLU A 306 3.67 -4.86 26.71
CA GLU A 306 4.33 -4.49 27.99
C GLU A 306 3.80 -3.17 28.56
N GLY A 307 3.09 -2.37 27.77
CA GLY A 307 2.70 -1.02 28.16
C GLY A 307 3.90 -0.10 28.41
N PRO A 308 3.74 0.95 29.23
CA PRO A 308 2.50 1.38 29.87
C PRO A 308 1.41 1.71 28.83
N TYR A 309 0.16 1.42 29.19
CA TYR A 309 -1.03 1.85 28.47
C TYR A 309 -1.53 3.16 29.08
N TYR A 310 -1.66 4.18 28.26
CA TYR A 310 -2.01 5.50 28.73
C TYR A 310 -3.53 5.71 28.71
N ASN A 311 -4.03 6.48 29.68
CA ASN A 311 -5.43 6.90 29.77
C ASN A 311 -5.57 8.43 29.86
N ASP A 312 -4.48 9.15 29.65
CA ASP A 312 -4.42 10.60 29.67
C ASP A 312 -5.00 11.17 28.37
N PHE A 313 -5.45 12.42 28.46
CA PHE A 313 -6.06 13.13 27.34
C PHE A 313 -5.47 14.54 27.29
N HIS A 314 -4.98 14.95 26.13
CA HIS A 314 -4.27 16.20 25.96
C HIS A 314 -4.69 16.92 24.68
N TYR A 315 -4.43 18.22 24.61
CA TYR A 315 -4.49 18.96 23.37
C TYR A 315 -3.37 19.99 23.24
N ILE A 316 -3.08 20.41 22.01
CA ILE A 316 -2.14 21.48 21.68
C ILE A 316 -2.73 22.38 20.58
N ASP A 317 -2.57 23.70 20.72
CA ASP A 317 -2.93 24.67 19.69
C ASP A 317 -1.89 24.63 18.57
N LEU A 318 -2.31 24.27 17.35
CA LEU A 318 -1.41 24.08 16.20
C LEU A 318 -0.89 25.39 15.62
N ASN A 319 -1.49 26.53 15.97
CA ASN A 319 -1.00 27.84 15.55
C ASN A 319 0.00 28.42 16.55
N LYS A 320 -0.17 28.13 17.86
CA LYS A 320 0.70 28.67 18.92
C LYS A 320 1.85 27.75 19.30
N LEU A 321 1.62 26.44 19.29
CA LEU A 321 2.58 25.43 19.74
C LEU A 321 3.14 25.73 21.15
N ASP A 322 2.29 26.29 22.02
CA ASP A 322 2.58 26.79 23.37
C ASP A 322 2.63 25.69 24.45
N GLY A 323 2.78 24.44 24.01
CA GLY A 323 2.88 23.25 24.85
C GLY A 323 1.58 22.46 24.95
N TRP A 324 1.66 21.29 25.58
CA TRP A 324 0.51 20.40 25.75
C TRP A 324 -0.33 20.78 26.97
N HIS A 325 -1.65 20.78 26.79
CA HIS A 325 -2.63 21.04 27.83
C HIS A 325 -3.36 19.75 28.22
N THR A 326 -3.32 19.42 29.51
CA THR A 326 -4.00 18.24 30.05
C THR A 326 -5.50 18.45 30.19
N LEU A 327 -6.27 17.44 29.77
CA LEU A 327 -7.72 17.31 29.94
C LEU A 327 -8.03 16.19 30.94
N PRO A 328 -9.29 16.07 31.43
CA PRO A 328 -9.68 14.95 32.26
C PRO A 328 -9.38 13.60 31.58
N SER A 329 -8.69 12.71 32.30
CA SER A 329 -8.37 11.36 31.83
C SER A 329 -9.62 10.57 31.43
N PHE A 330 -9.43 9.59 30.57
CA PHE A 330 -10.49 8.70 30.12
C PHE A 330 -11.17 8.01 31.31
N PRO A 331 -12.52 8.03 31.38
CA PRO A 331 -13.24 7.64 32.60
C PRO A 331 -13.22 6.13 32.87
N ASN A 332 -13.15 5.30 31.82
CA ASN A 332 -13.18 3.84 31.96
C ASN A 332 -11.76 3.26 31.91
N LYS A 333 -11.23 2.84 33.07
CA LYS A 333 -9.86 2.31 33.19
C LYS A 333 -9.68 0.91 32.61
N SER A 334 -10.73 0.12 32.37
CA SER A 334 -10.57 -1.23 31.80
C SER A 334 -10.17 -1.19 30.32
N ILE A 335 -10.66 -0.20 29.58
CA ILE A 335 -10.35 0.00 28.15
C ILE A 335 -8.82 0.18 27.92
N PRO A 336 -8.13 1.16 28.54
CA PRO A 336 -6.69 1.32 28.37
C PRO A 336 -5.90 0.13 28.93
N ASN A 337 -6.33 -0.48 30.05
CA ASN A 337 -5.64 -1.66 30.60
C ASN A 337 -5.63 -2.87 29.65
N ASN A 338 -6.60 -2.93 28.73
CA ASN A 338 -6.69 -3.97 27.71
C ASN A 338 -6.09 -3.53 26.36
N GLY A 339 -5.37 -2.39 26.31
CA GLY A 339 -4.79 -1.85 25.09
C GLY A 339 -5.81 -1.28 24.09
N LEU A 340 -7.07 -1.10 24.47
CA LEU A 340 -8.17 -0.70 23.57
C LEU A 340 -8.33 0.82 23.42
N LEU A 341 -7.55 1.62 24.17
CA LEU A 341 -7.48 3.07 23.96
C LEU A 341 -6.39 3.41 22.94
N THR A 342 -6.31 2.59 21.88
CA THR A 342 -5.29 2.66 20.85
C THR A 342 -5.91 2.43 19.46
N HIS A 343 -5.23 2.83 18.39
CA HIS A 343 -5.56 2.51 17.00
C HIS A 343 -6.94 2.99 16.49
N HIS A 344 -7.54 4.02 17.10
CA HIS A 344 -8.86 4.53 16.69
C HIS A 344 -8.88 6.03 16.37
N GLY A 345 -9.66 6.45 15.38
CA GLY A 345 -9.95 7.87 15.14
C GLY A 345 -10.95 8.41 16.17
N MET A 346 -10.73 9.63 16.65
CA MET A 346 -11.77 10.42 17.31
C MET A 346 -12.44 11.32 16.29
N TYR A 347 -13.72 11.59 16.45
CA TYR A 347 -14.47 12.41 15.51
C TYR A 347 -15.34 13.41 16.26
N VAL A 348 -15.56 14.56 15.64
CA VAL A 348 -16.26 15.67 16.26
C VAL A 348 -17.55 15.94 15.51
N ASN A 349 -18.66 15.94 16.24
CA ASN A 349 -19.93 16.48 15.77
C ASN A 349 -20.26 17.72 16.61
N GLU A 350 -20.38 18.87 15.95
CA GLU A 350 -20.53 20.19 16.58
C GLU A 350 -19.44 20.45 17.64
N ASN A 351 -19.82 20.35 18.92
CA ASN A 351 -18.98 20.59 20.10
C ASN A 351 -18.70 19.32 20.90
N THR A 352 -19.08 18.15 20.38
CA THR A 352 -18.88 16.86 21.06
C THR A 352 -17.89 16.00 20.27
N LEU A 353 -16.82 15.61 20.94
CA LEU A 353 -15.90 14.58 20.47
C LEU A 353 -16.44 13.21 20.85
N TYR A 354 -16.39 12.27 19.92
CA TYR A 354 -16.76 10.87 20.11
C TYR A 354 -15.54 9.97 19.90
N PHE A 355 -15.43 8.96 20.78
CA PHE A 355 -14.45 7.89 20.69
C PHE A 355 -15.17 6.55 20.64
N PHE A 356 -14.86 5.78 19.59
CA PHE A 356 -15.39 4.44 19.37
C PHE A 356 -14.31 3.41 19.74
N ALA A 357 -14.60 2.62 20.77
CA ALA A 357 -13.65 1.66 21.36
C ALA A 357 -13.74 0.24 20.75
N GLY A 358 -14.41 0.09 19.59
CA GLY A 358 -14.60 -1.21 18.95
C GLY A 358 -15.79 -2.03 19.43
N PHE A 359 -16.64 -1.49 20.31
CA PHE A 359 -17.86 -2.13 20.83
C PHE A 359 -19.11 -1.35 20.41
N ASP A 360 -20.29 -1.83 20.79
CA ASP A 360 -21.57 -1.11 20.67
C ASP A 360 -21.68 0.16 21.55
N THR A 361 -20.55 0.72 22.01
CA THR A 361 -20.52 1.81 22.98
C THR A 361 -19.59 2.93 22.52
N LEU A 362 -20.15 4.15 22.48
CA LEU A 362 -19.45 5.38 22.13
C LEU A 362 -19.24 6.25 23.37
N TYR A 363 -18.02 6.71 23.57
CA TYR A 363 -17.65 7.65 24.62
C TYR A 363 -17.69 9.07 24.07
N ALA A 364 -18.29 10.00 24.81
CA ALA A 364 -18.47 11.38 24.37
C ALA A 364 -17.79 12.36 25.31
N PHE A 365 -17.11 13.35 24.75
CA PHE A 365 -16.44 14.44 25.47
C PHE A 365 -16.96 15.79 24.96
N ASP A 366 -17.43 16.63 25.87
CA ASP A 366 -17.87 18.00 25.57
C ASP A 366 -16.63 18.89 25.45
N LEU A 367 -16.33 19.36 24.24
CA LEU A 367 -15.13 20.14 23.94
C LEU A 367 -15.17 21.55 24.55
N VAL A 368 -16.38 22.09 24.76
CA VAL A 368 -16.57 23.43 25.35
C VAL A 368 -16.46 23.37 26.87
N LYS A 369 -17.15 22.42 27.50
CA LYS A 369 -17.09 22.22 28.96
C LYS A 369 -15.84 21.48 29.41
N ARG A 370 -15.12 20.85 28.48
CA ARG A 370 -13.91 20.03 28.69
C ARG A 370 -14.14 18.90 29.69
N LYS A 371 -15.25 18.19 29.53
CA LYS A 371 -15.66 17.08 30.42
C LYS A 371 -16.21 15.91 29.63
N TRP A 372 -15.90 14.70 30.09
CA TRP A 372 -16.56 13.48 29.65
C TRP A 372 -18.05 13.53 30.00
N LYS A 373 -18.91 13.10 29.08
CA LYS A 373 -20.34 12.95 29.34
C LYS A 373 -20.56 11.73 30.25
N ASN A 374 -21.50 11.83 31.19
CA ASN A 374 -21.77 10.78 32.18
C ASN A 374 -22.43 9.52 31.58
N ARG A 375 -23.05 9.63 30.40
CA ARG A 375 -23.68 8.52 29.69
C ARG A 375 -22.92 8.27 28.40
N THR A 376 -22.55 7.02 28.17
CA THR A 376 -22.12 6.55 26.86
C THR A 376 -23.32 6.52 25.91
N VAL A 377 -23.06 6.62 24.61
CA VAL A 377 -24.08 6.38 23.59
C VAL A 377 -23.98 4.91 23.21
N GLN A 378 -24.96 4.11 23.62
CA GLN A 378 -25.06 2.74 23.16
C GLN A 378 -25.57 2.74 21.72
N ALA A 379 -24.81 2.13 20.83
CA ALA A 379 -25.21 1.87 19.48
C ALA A 379 -26.32 0.81 19.50
N LEU A 380 -27.56 1.20 19.21
CA LEU A 380 -28.70 0.28 19.13
C LEU A 380 -28.81 -0.33 17.73
N PRO A 381 -29.19 -1.60 17.58
CA PRO A 381 -29.39 -2.17 16.26
C PRO A 381 -30.55 -1.46 15.55
N ALA A 382 -30.35 -1.06 14.30
CA ALA A 382 -31.43 -0.49 13.48
C ALA A 382 -32.56 -1.50 13.21
N VAL A 383 -32.24 -2.79 13.21
CA VAL A 383 -33.19 -3.90 13.08
C VAL A 383 -33.35 -4.61 14.44
N PRO A 384 -34.54 -4.55 15.07
CA PRO A 384 -34.79 -5.19 16.37
C PRO A 384 -34.38 -6.67 16.40
N GLY A 385 -33.72 -7.11 17.47
CA GLY A 385 -33.25 -8.48 17.66
C GLY A 385 -31.85 -8.77 17.09
N THR A 386 -31.26 -7.84 16.33
CA THR A 386 -29.88 -7.98 15.83
C THR A 386 -28.88 -7.73 16.96
N ARG A 387 -27.87 -8.58 17.09
CA ARG A 387 -26.76 -8.41 18.05
C ARG A 387 -25.57 -7.73 17.39
N TRP A 388 -24.75 -7.06 18.19
CA TRP A 388 -23.47 -6.51 17.73
C TRP A 388 -22.64 -7.62 17.05
N PRO A 389 -21.95 -7.34 15.92
CA PRO A 389 -21.37 -8.41 15.09
C PRO A 389 -20.17 -9.15 15.72
N THR A 390 -19.55 -8.58 16.75
CA THR A 390 -18.39 -9.14 17.45
C THR A 390 -18.71 -9.38 18.91
N ASP A 391 -18.09 -10.39 19.51
CA ASP A 391 -18.22 -10.64 20.96
C ASP A 391 -17.20 -9.80 21.76
N ASP A 392 -16.07 -9.47 21.13
CA ASP A 392 -14.99 -8.63 21.67
C ASP A 392 -14.80 -7.34 20.87
N ALA A 393 -13.91 -6.46 21.38
CA ALA A 393 -13.61 -5.20 20.74
C ALA A 393 -13.01 -5.43 19.36
N LEU A 394 -13.60 -4.75 18.37
CA LEU A 394 -12.98 -4.58 17.07
C LEU A 394 -11.80 -3.61 17.21
N CYS A 395 -10.60 -4.06 16.86
CA CYS A 395 -9.39 -3.25 16.84
C CYS A 395 -8.81 -3.17 15.42
N GLU A 396 -7.93 -2.20 15.17
CA GLU A 396 -7.25 -2.02 13.87
C GLU A 396 -8.22 -1.88 12.67
N PHE A 397 -9.46 -1.47 12.92
CA PHE A 397 -10.41 -1.15 11.87
C PHE A 397 -10.05 0.19 11.21
N ALA A 398 -10.43 0.34 9.96
CA ALA A 398 -10.42 1.62 9.29
C ALA A 398 -11.74 2.35 9.57
N SER A 399 -11.69 3.67 9.77
CA SER A 399 -12.90 4.46 9.98
C SER A 399 -12.86 5.82 9.31
N THR A 400 -14.05 6.36 9.04
CA THR A 400 -14.26 7.73 8.54
C THR A 400 -15.59 8.27 9.05
N TYR A 401 -15.68 9.59 9.18
CA TYR A 401 -16.90 10.28 9.58
C TYR A 401 -17.40 11.16 8.43
N ALA A 402 -18.67 11.00 8.07
CA ALA A 402 -19.38 11.79 7.09
C ALA A 402 -20.23 12.85 7.84
N PRO A 403 -19.73 14.09 8.03
CA PRO A 403 -20.36 15.07 8.91
C PRO A 403 -21.73 15.55 8.44
N ARG A 404 -21.94 15.79 7.13
CA ARG A 404 -23.26 16.25 6.64
C ARG A 404 -24.32 15.18 6.74
N ARG A 405 -23.91 13.91 6.70
CA ARG A 405 -24.79 12.76 6.91
C ARG A 405 -24.92 12.35 8.38
N GLU A 406 -24.07 12.85 9.26
CA GLU A 406 -23.93 12.40 10.66
C GLU A 406 -23.72 10.88 10.79
N HIS A 407 -22.94 10.28 9.89
CA HIS A 407 -22.68 8.84 9.87
C HIS A 407 -21.20 8.53 10.10
N PHE A 408 -20.93 7.60 11.01
CA PHE A 408 -19.60 7.06 11.27
C PHE A 408 -19.49 5.66 10.66
N TYR A 409 -18.54 5.48 9.75
CA TYR A 409 -18.35 4.24 9.01
C TYR A 409 -17.12 3.51 9.54
N VAL A 410 -17.24 2.18 9.66
CA VAL A 410 -16.19 1.30 10.16
C VAL A 410 -16.05 0.12 9.22
N PHE A 411 -14.82 -0.14 8.79
CA PHE A 411 -14.48 -1.25 7.89
C PHE A 411 -13.35 -2.12 8.47
N GLY A 412 -13.53 -3.44 8.38
CA GLY A 412 -12.52 -4.44 8.70
C GLY A 412 -12.08 -4.40 10.16
N GLY A 413 -10.79 -4.65 10.40
CA GLY A 413 -10.22 -4.81 11.73
C GLY A 413 -10.18 -6.27 12.18
N LYS A 414 -9.81 -6.49 13.44
CA LYS A 414 -9.67 -7.80 14.06
C LYS A 414 -10.24 -7.81 15.49
N HIS A 415 -10.60 -8.98 15.99
CA HIS A 415 -11.10 -9.18 17.36
C HIS A 415 -10.63 -10.53 17.92
N SER A 416 -10.99 -10.83 19.16
CA SER A 416 -10.36 -11.78 20.12
C SER A 416 -9.82 -13.10 19.61
N ASP A 417 -10.41 -13.72 18.58
CA ASP A 417 -9.92 -14.98 18.00
C ASP A 417 -9.84 -14.95 16.46
N GLU A 418 -9.86 -13.78 15.83
CA GLU A 418 -9.92 -13.62 14.37
C GLU A 418 -8.72 -12.80 13.89
N ARG A 419 -7.52 -13.38 13.97
CA ARG A 419 -6.26 -12.68 13.70
C ARG A 419 -6.11 -12.28 12.25
N LEU A 420 -6.67 -13.07 11.32
CA LEU A 420 -6.66 -12.77 9.89
C LEU A 420 -7.20 -11.37 9.57
N GLY A 421 -8.10 -10.84 10.40
CA GLY A 421 -8.93 -9.68 10.13
C GLY A 421 -10.27 -10.09 9.51
N CYS A 422 -11.17 -9.13 9.35
CA CYS A 422 -12.52 -9.35 8.82
C CYS A 422 -12.85 -8.35 7.70
N ASP A 423 -13.95 -8.59 6.98
CA ASP A 423 -14.47 -7.70 5.91
C ASP A 423 -15.76 -6.98 6.35
N LEU A 424 -16.03 -6.95 7.66
CA LEU A 424 -17.19 -6.29 8.25
C LEU A 424 -17.21 -4.81 7.86
N PHE A 425 -18.32 -4.37 7.25
CA PHE A 425 -18.58 -2.95 7.02
C PHE A 425 -19.87 -2.55 7.71
N LEU A 426 -19.81 -1.54 8.58
CA LEU A 426 -20.96 -1.04 9.31
C LEU A 426 -21.01 0.48 9.32
N VAL A 427 -22.19 1.00 9.64
CA VAL A 427 -22.41 2.42 9.86
C VAL A 427 -23.13 2.64 11.18
N ILE A 428 -22.74 3.69 11.90
CA ILE A 428 -23.41 4.21 13.08
C ILE A 428 -23.96 5.60 12.73
N ASN A 429 -25.28 5.76 12.83
CA ASN A 429 -25.94 7.06 12.74
C ASN A 429 -25.76 7.80 14.07
N MET A 430 -25.00 8.88 14.04
CA MET A 430 -24.59 9.60 15.24
C MET A 430 -25.72 10.41 15.88
N ARG A 431 -26.75 10.74 15.11
CA ARG A 431 -27.94 11.44 15.58
C ARG A 431 -28.90 10.50 16.31
N THR A 432 -29.14 9.31 15.77
CA THR A 432 -30.07 8.33 16.40
C THR A 432 -29.37 7.37 17.35
N GLY A 433 -28.04 7.25 17.27
CA GLY A 433 -27.27 6.23 17.97
C GLY A 433 -27.54 4.82 17.44
N GLN A 434 -28.11 4.67 16.23
CA GLN A 434 -28.38 3.34 15.67
C GLN A 434 -27.24 2.87 14.77
N TRP A 435 -26.93 1.58 14.82
CA TRP A 435 -25.99 0.94 13.90
C TRP A 435 -26.67 -0.06 12.99
N ARG A 436 -26.06 -0.30 11.83
CA ARG A 436 -26.39 -1.43 10.96
C ARG A 436 -25.17 -1.93 10.21
N LYS A 437 -25.18 -3.23 9.90
CA LYS A 437 -24.24 -3.82 8.96
C LYS A 437 -24.61 -3.39 7.53
N LEU A 438 -23.61 -2.96 6.77
CA LEU A 438 -23.72 -2.62 5.34
C LEU A 438 -23.32 -3.81 4.46
N SER A 439 -22.17 -4.43 4.77
CA SER A 439 -21.66 -5.58 4.01
C SER A 439 -20.71 -6.44 4.85
N GLY A 440 -20.26 -7.55 4.28
CA GLY A 440 -19.21 -8.41 4.84
C GLY A 440 -19.62 -9.12 6.14
N ASN A 441 -18.61 -9.66 6.80
CA ASN A 441 -18.72 -10.58 7.93
C ASN A 441 -17.60 -10.34 8.94
N ALA A 442 -17.93 -10.52 10.21
CA ALA A 442 -16.98 -10.33 11.31
C ALA A 442 -16.18 -11.60 11.64
N ARG A 443 -16.69 -12.80 11.29
CA ARG A 443 -16.18 -14.10 11.73
C ARG A 443 -15.60 -14.89 10.55
N ALA A 444 -14.44 -15.54 10.70
CA ALA A 444 -13.77 -16.32 9.66
C ALA A 444 -14.60 -17.49 9.15
N ALA A 445 -15.44 -18.08 10.00
CA ALA A 445 -16.36 -19.13 9.57
C ALA A 445 -17.30 -18.66 8.45
N ASP A 446 -17.61 -17.36 8.39
CA ASP A 446 -18.52 -16.74 7.44
C ASP A 446 -17.79 -16.03 6.30
N LEU A 447 -16.47 -15.85 6.40
CA LEU A 447 -15.68 -15.22 5.34
C LEU A 447 -15.72 -16.07 4.06
N ARG A 448 -16.08 -15.42 2.95
CA ARG A 448 -16.11 -16.01 1.61
C ARG A 448 -15.35 -15.09 0.68
N ALA A 449 -14.53 -15.67 -0.19
CA ALA A 449 -13.91 -14.89 -1.23
C ALA A 449 -14.96 -14.42 -2.25
N ASP A 450 -15.04 -13.12 -2.46
CA ASP A 450 -15.87 -12.49 -3.50
C ASP A 450 -15.07 -11.33 -4.10
N TYR A 451 -14.87 -11.35 -5.42
CA TYR A 451 -14.15 -10.28 -6.11
C TYR A 451 -14.99 -9.01 -6.29
N ARG A 452 -16.25 -9.01 -5.85
CA ARG A 452 -17.18 -7.86 -5.87
C ARG A 452 -17.21 -7.11 -4.54
N SER A 453 -16.56 -7.62 -3.50
CA SER A 453 -16.41 -6.93 -2.21
C SER A 453 -14.96 -6.97 -1.73
N PRO A 454 -14.54 -6.03 -0.88
CA PRO A 454 -13.20 -6.07 -0.32
C PRO A 454 -13.01 -7.30 0.59
N GLY A 455 -11.84 -7.93 0.51
CA GLY A 455 -11.47 -9.06 1.38
C GLY A 455 -11.13 -8.64 2.83
N PRO A 456 -11.00 -9.62 3.74
CA PRO A 456 -10.77 -9.39 5.17
C PRO A 456 -9.42 -8.71 5.42
N ARG A 457 -9.39 -7.65 6.24
CA ARG A 457 -8.17 -6.90 6.53
C ARG A 457 -8.23 -6.05 7.80
N GLY A 458 -7.09 -5.86 8.43
CA GLY A 458 -6.83 -4.81 9.43
C GLY A 458 -5.97 -3.68 8.85
N ASN A 459 -5.91 -2.56 9.58
CA ASN A 459 -5.06 -1.41 9.31
C ASN A 459 -5.18 -0.84 7.89
N ALA A 460 -6.38 -0.92 7.32
CA ALA A 460 -6.70 -0.31 6.04
C ALA A 460 -6.91 1.21 6.18
N MET A 461 -6.96 1.89 5.04
CA MET A 461 -7.22 3.32 4.96
C MET A 461 -8.65 3.54 4.46
N LEU A 462 -9.42 4.40 5.12
CA LEU A 462 -10.82 4.65 4.80
C LEU A 462 -11.14 6.15 4.84
N TRP A 463 -11.69 6.72 3.77
CA TRP A 463 -12.09 8.14 3.75
C TRP A 463 -13.32 8.38 2.90
N THR A 464 -14.03 9.48 3.14
CA THR A 464 -15.14 9.96 2.30
C THR A 464 -14.67 11.02 1.31
N ASP A 465 -15.34 11.14 0.18
CA ASP A 465 -15.17 12.30 -0.70
C ASP A 465 -15.76 13.60 -0.10
N ALA A 466 -15.42 14.73 -0.72
CA ALA A 466 -15.93 16.05 -0.36
C ALA A 466 -17.45 16.19 -0.52
N ASP A 467 -18.11 15.30 -1.26
CA ASP A 467 -19.56 15.28 -1.47
C ASP A 467 -20.29 14.27 -0.58
N GLU A 468 -19.57 13.45 0.18
CA GLU A 468 -20.13 12.34 0.97
C GLU A 468 -21.05 11.45 0.12
N LYS A 469 -20.65 11.17 -1.12
CA LYS A 469 -21.33 10.21 -2.02
C LYS A 469 -20.63 8.86 -2.01
N LYS A 470 -19.31 8.87 -1.80
CA LYS A 470 -18.50 7.65 -1.81
C LYS A 470 -17.60 7.55 -0.59
N ILE A 471 -17.38 6.30 -0.16
CA ILE A 471 -16.35 5.96 0.82
C ILE A 471 -15.30 5.14 0.10
N TYR A 472 -14.05 5.57 0.15
CA TYR A 472 -12.92 4.89 -0.44
C TYR A 472 -12.21 4.04 0.60
N LEU A 473 -11.80 2.84 0.19
CA LEU A 473 -11.01 1.90 0.97
C LEU A 473 -9.75 1.53 0.17
N PHE A 474 -8.60 1.62 0.83
CA PHE A 474 -7.30 1.30 0.22
C PHE A 474 -6.37 0.60 1.22
N GLY A 475 -5.54 -0.32 0.71
CA GLY A 475 -4.48 -0.99 1.48
C GLY A 475 -5.00 -1.85 2.63
N GLY A 476 -4.19 -1.93 3.69
CA GLY A 476 -4.38 -2.85 4.80
C GLY A 476 -3.83 -4.24 4.50
N GLU A 477 -3.98 -5.15 5.46
CA GLU A 477 -3.49 -6.52 5.31
C GLU A 477 -4.40 -7.56 5.93
N ALA A 478 -4.37 -8.77 5.37
CA ALA A 478 -4.82 -9.96 6.07
C ALA A 478 -3.64 -10.50 6.88
N ASP A 479 -3.75 -10.51 8.21
CA ASP A 479 -2.68 -11.00 9.10
C ASP A 479 -2.68 -12.54 9.15
N ARG A 480 -2.15 -13.11 8.07
CA ARG A 480 -2.06 -14.56 7.90
C ARG A 480 -1.01 -15.18 8.82
N SER A 481 0.02 -14.43 9.21
CA SER A 481 1.00 -14.88 10.20
C SER A 481 0.38 -15.08 11.57
N GLY A 482 -0.40 -14.10 12.04
CA GLY A 482 -1.17 -14.20 13.28
C GLY A 482 -2.20 -15.31 13.20
N ALA A 483 -2.90 -15.46 12.07
CA ALA A 483 -3.82 -16.56 11.85
C ALA A 483 -3.13 -17.93 11.93
N MET A 484 -1.93 -18.10 11.35
CA MET A 484 -1.16 -19.35 11.42
C MET A 484 -0.75 -19.68 12.85
N ILE A 485 -0.20 -18.71 13.59
CA ILE A 485 0.24 -18.90 14.98
C ILE A 485 -0.93 -19.36 15.86
N ASN A 486 -2.14 -18.92 15.56
CA ASN A 486 -3.35 -19.26 16.30
C ASN A 486 -4.13 -20.45 15.68
N GLY A 487 -3.56 -21.16 14.71
CA GLY A 487 -4.20 -22.34 14.10
C GLY A 487 -5.47 -22.04 13.30
N GLN A 488 -5.62 -20.81 12.82
CA GLN A 488 -6.81 -20.33 12.13
C GLN A 488 -6.77 -20.61 10.62
N LYS A 489 -7.96 -20.66 10.01
CA LYS A 489 -8.10 -20.84 8.56
C LYS A 489 -7.38 -19.71 7.82
N HIS A 490 -6.83 -20.03 6.64
CA HIS A 490 -6.09 -19.11 5.77
C HIS A 490 -4.74 -18.59 6.31
N GLY A 491 -4.30 -19.06 7.50
CA GLY A 491 -2.98 -18.79 8.05
C GLY A 491 -1.83 -19.21 7.11
N ALA A 492 -0.78 -18.39 7.09
CA ALA A 492 0.47 -18.62 6.37
C ALA A 492 1.63 -17.92 7.07
N GLY A 493 2.88 -18.29 6.76
CA GLY A 493 4.05 -17.66 7.38
C GLY A 493 4.26 -16.18 7.02
N VAL A 494 3.52 -15.67 6.03
CA VAL A 494 3.62 -14.28 5.55
C VAL A 494 2.20 -13.71 5.41
N SER A 495 1.98 -12.52 5.96
CA SER A 495 0.72 -11.77 5.84
C SER A 495 0.53 -11.23 4.42
N TYR A 496 -0.71 -10.95 4.04
CA TYR A 496 -1.03 -10.50 2.69
C TYR A 496 -1.37 -9.01 2.68
N PRO A 497 -0.47 -8.14 2.17
CA PRO A 497 -0.79 -6.73 1.94
C PRO A 497 -1.73 -6.61 0.74
N TYR A 498 -2.80 -5.84 0.91
CA TYR A 498 -3.71 -5.55 -0.18
C TYR A 498 -3.23 -4.33 -0.99
N ASP A 499 -3.45 -4.43 -2.29
CA ASP A 499 -3.13 -3.40 -3.28
C ASP A 499 -4.37 -2.95 -4.07
N ASP A 500 -5.54 -3.42 -3.65
CA ASP A 500 -6.81 -3.09 -4.26
C ASP A 500 -7.33 -1.73 -3.77
N PHE A 501 -8.15 -1.12 -4.62
CA PHE A 501 -8.79 0.15 -4.35
C PHE A 501 -10.29 -0.03 -4.53
N TRP A 502 -11.05 0.35 -3.52
CA TRP A 502 -12.49 0.15 -3.46
C TRP A 502 -13.20 1.45 -3.18
N SER A 503 -14.41 1.59 -3.71
CA SER A 503 -15.34 2.64 -3.33
C SER A 503 -16.70 2.05 -3.01
N TRP A 504 -17.29 2.42 -1.89
CA TRP A 504 -18.68 2.18 -1.55
C TRP A 504 -19.54 3.35 -2.02
N ASP A 505 -20.56 3.05 -2.81
CA ASP A 505 -21.59 4.03 -3.15
C ASP A 505 -22.58 4.14 -1.98
N ILE A 506 -22.68 5.34 -1.37
CA ILE A 506 -23.50 5.54 -0.17
C ILE A 506 -25.00 5.41 -0.48
N GLU A 507 -25.44 5.83 -1.66
CA GLU A 507 -26.87 5.84 -2.02
C GLU A 507 -27.32 4.50 -2.59
N GLY A 508 -26.50 3.90 -3.46
CA GLY A 508 -26.74 2.59 -4.05
C GLY A 508 -26.44 1.43 -3.12
N GLU A 509 -25.64 1.65 -2.06
CA GLU A 509 -25.22 0.65 -1.09
C GLU A 509 -24.51 -0.57 -1.71
N PHE A 510 -23.51 -0.31 -2.56
CA PHE A 510 -22.67 -1.36 -3.14
C PHE A 510 -21.21 -0.98 -3.24
N TRP A 511 -20.34 -1.99 -3.20
CA TRP A 511 -18.91 -1.85 -3.46
C TRP A 511 -18.63 -1.86 -4.97
N THR A 512 -17.71 -1.01 -5.38
CA THR A 512 -17.08 -1.03 -6.71
C THR A 512 -15.58 -1.10 -6.54
N ARG A 513 -14.94 -2.07 -7.19
CA ARG A 513 -13.49 -2.11 -7.30
C ARG A 513 -13.04 -1.08 -8.33
N GLY A 514 -12.35 -0.04 -7.85
CA GLY A 514 -11.93 1.09 -8.66
C GLY A 514 -10.63 0.80 -9.40
N ARG A 515 -10.49 1.39 -10.58
CA ARG A 515 -9.21 1.53 -11.27
C ARG A 515 -8.57 2.86 -10.86
N VAL A 516 -7.30 2.81 -10.46
CA VAL A 516 -6.51 3.99 -10.14
C VAL A 516 -5.23 3.92 -10.95
N SER A 517 -4.91 5.02 -11.61
CA SER A 517 -3.74 5.16 -12.48
C SER A 517 -2.62 5.93 -11.78
N GLY A 518 -1.44 5.97 -12.39
CA GLY A 518 -0.40 6.94 -12.07
C GLY A 518 0.76 6.36 -11.30
N ASN A 519 1.18 7.03 -10.23
CA ASN A 519 2.36 6.66 -9.44
C ASN A 519 1.95 6.23 -8.02
N PRO A 520 1.42 5.00 -7.84
CA PRO A 520 0.78 4.58 -6.61
C PRO A 520 1.79 4.24 -5.48
N PRO A 521 1.38 4.37 -4.21
CA PRO A 521 2.10 3.76 -3.11
C PRO A 521 2.19 2.23 -3.27
N CYS A 522 3.34 1.65 -2.93
CA CYS A 522 3.49 0.21 -2.69
C CYS A 522 2.42 -0.29 -1.71
N PRO A 523 1.89 -1.53 -1.86
CA PRO A 523 0.88 -2.10 -0.95
C PRO A 523 1.35 -2.03 0.50
N ARG A 524 0.47 -1.57 1.39
CA ARG A 524 0.86 -1.23 2.77
C ARG A 524 -0.31 -1.23 3.74
N SER A 525 0.04 -1.43 5.01
CA SER A 525 -0.81 -1.39 6.19
C SER A 525 -0.25 -0.36 7.19
N GLU A 526 -1.08 0.06 8.16
CA GLU A 526 -0.76 1.06 9.19
C GLU A 526 -0.18 2.38 8.63
N ALA A 527 -0.52 2.74 7.40
CA ALA A 527 -0.14 4.03 6.84
C ALA A 527 -0.96 5.15 7.50
N GLY A 528 -0.34 6.32 7.67
CA GLY A 528 -1.11 7.53 7.93
C GLY A 528 -1.94 7.86 6.68
N TYR A 529 -3.19 8.22 6.86
CA TYR A 529 -4.05 8.67 5.77
C TYR A 529 -4.97 9.80 6.21
N VAL A 530 -5.34 10.69 5.27
CA VAL A 530 -6.40 11.68 5.48
C VAL A 530 -6.96 12.18 4.15
N PHE A 531 -8.25 12.49 4.10
CA PHE A 531 -8.79 13.31 3.00
C PHE A 531 -8.63 14.79 3.35
N ASN A 532 -8.09 15.58 2.43
CA ASN A 532 -8.00 17.02 2.55
C ASN A 532 -9.01 17.67 1.58
N PRO A 533 -10.14 18.21 2.10
CA PRO A 533 -11.15 18.86 1.26
C PRO A 533 -10.64 20.10 0.51
N SER A 534 -9.70 20.85 1.08
CA SER A 534 -9.13 22.06 0.45
C SER A 534 -8.27 21.75 -0.77
N LEU A 535 -7.67 20.56 -0.79
CA LEU A 535 -6.90 20.02 -1.91
C LEU A 535 -7.72 19.08 -2.80
N ASN A 536 -8.96 18.75 -2.38
CA ASN A 536 -9.78 17.67 -2.90
C ASN A 536 -8.96 16.40 -3.22
N SER A 537 -8.13 15.97 -2.26
CA SER A 537 -7.17 14.88 -2.44
C SER A 537 -7.05 14.04 -1.18
N ALA A 538 -6.86 12.73 -1.34
CA ALA A 538 -6.47 11.86 -0.23
C ALA A 538 -4.95 11.79 -0.12
N ILE A 539 -4.41 11.88 1.08
CA ILE A 539 -2.97 11.91 1.35
C ILE A 539 -2.62 10.66 2.13
N VAL A 540 -1.55 9.98 1.73
CA VAL A 540 -1.01 8.79 2.41
C VAL A 540 0.45 9.02 2.75
N PHE A 541 0.85 8.64 3.97
CA PHE A 541 2.23 8.72 4.44
C PHE A 541 2.66 7.42 5.13
N GLY A 542 3.88 6.98 4.81
CA GLY A 542 4.55 5.92 5.56
C GLY A 542 3.79 4.59 5.56
N GLY A 543 3.79 3.90 6.70
CA GLY A 543 3.22 2.56 6.87
C GLY A 543 4.27 1.45 6.76
N TYR A 544 3.80 0.21 6.74
CA TYR A 544 4.63 -0.98 6.55
C TYR A 544 4.04 -1.93 5.51
N ASN A 545 4.89 -2.78 4.94
CA ASN A 545 4.48 -3.93 4.14
C ASN A 545 5.01 -5.20 4.82
N PRO A 546 4.15 -6.18 5.19
CA PRO A 546 4.53 -7.40 5.90
C PRO A 546 5.08 -8.52 5.02
N ALA A 547 5.25 -8.27 3.72
CA ALA A 547 5.64 -9.28 2.73
C ALA A 547 6.76 -8.80 1.79
N LEU A 548 7.32 -7.62 2.05
CA LEU A 548 8.37 -7.03 1.22
C LEU A 548 9.71 -7.09 1.96
N VAL A 549 10.64 -7.86 1.41
CA VAL A 549 11.94 -8.09 2.04
C VAL A 549 12.78 -6.81 2.09
N SER A 550 13.44 -6.59 3.22
CA SER A 550 14.43 -5.54 3.47
C SER A 550 15.77 -6.15 3.84
N SER A 551 16.86 -5.63 3.29
CA SER A 551 18.23 -5.98 3.70
C SER A 551 18.93 -4.75 4.28
N VAL A 552 19.77 -4.95 5.30
CA VAL A 552 20.73 -3.94 5.78
C VAL A 552 22.06 -4.63 6.03
N THR A 553 23.12 -4.08 5.47
CA THR A 553 24.49 -4.47 5.80
C THR A 553 25.01 -3.57 6.93
N ASP A 554 25.44 -4.16 8.04
CA ASP A 554 26.02 -3.42 9.16
C ASP A 554 27.46 -2.94 8.88
N GLU A 555 28.02 -2.14 9.80
CA GLU A 555 29.38 -1.60 9.69
C GLU A 555 30.46 -2.70 9.68
N GLN A 556 30.13 -3.92 10.13
CA GLN A 556 31.01 -5.09 10.12
C GLN A 556 30.84 -5.94 8.86
N GLY A 557 30.01 -5.51 7.90
CA GLY A 557 29.75 -6.21 6.65
C GLY A 557 28.76 -7.37 6.79
N ARG A 558 28.07 -7.52 7.92
CA ARG A 558 27.05 -8.58 8.10
C ARG A 558 25.72 -8.10 7.53
N GLU A 559 25.14 -8.91 6.66
CA GLU A 559 23.79 -8.68 6.14
C GLU A 559 22.74 -9.19 7.13
N GLN A 560 21.75 -8.34 7.41
CA GLN A 560 20.54 -8.69 8.14
C GLN A 560 19.35 -8.49 7.20
N THR A 561 18.44 -9.45 7.20
CA THR A 561 17.26 -9.46 6.32
C THR A 561 15.99 -9.61 7.14
N TRP A 562 14.95 -8.90 6.75
CA TRP A 562 13.62 -8.97 7.35
C TRP A 562 12.56 -9.12 6.27
N ASP A 563 11.49 -9.83 6.58
CA ASP A 563 10.35 -10.04 5.67
C ASP A 563 9.32 -8.90 5.76
N PHE A 564 9.77 -7.68 6.07
CA PHE A 564 8.94 -6.48 6.08
C PHE A 564 9.74 -5.23 5.75
N GLN A 565 9.03 -4.18 5.34
CA GLN A 565 9.61 -2.89 4.97
C GLN A 565 8.76 -1.74 5.54
N TYR A 566 9.39 -0.80 6.24
CA TYR A 566 8.77 0.48 6.62
C TYR A 566 8.96 1.53 5.53
N PHE A 567 8.00 2.43 5.41
CA PHE A 567 8.00 3.52 4.45
C PHE A 567 8.01 4.89 5.14
N ALA A 568 8.47 5.90 4.41
CA ALA A 568 8.40 7.33 4.76
C ALA A 568 8.06 8.20 3.52
N ASP A 569 7.62 7.57 2.44
CA ASP A 569 7.17 8.23 1.24
C ASP A 569 5.77 8.82 1.45
N THR A 570 5.44 9.80 0.61
CA THR A 570 4.18 10.55 0.68
C THR A 570 3.52 10.48 -0.69
N PHE A 571 2.21 10.25 -0.72
CA PHE A 571 1.43 10.18 -1.93
C PHE A 571 0.15 11.00 -1.79
N MET A 572 -0.30 11.55 -2.91
CA MET A 572 -1.61 12.17 -3.04
C MET A 572 -2.42 11.46 -4.12
N LEU A 573 -3.66 11.12 -3.81
CA LEU A 573 -4.66 10.69 -4.77
C LEU A 573 -5.45 11.92 -5.17
N ASP A 574 -5.24 12.38 -6.40
CA ASP A 574 -5.98 13.50 -6.97
C ASP A 574 -7.44 13.07 -7.21
N MET A 575 -8.36 13.69 -6.47
CA MET A 575 -9.81 13.46 -6.60
C MET A 575 -10.53 14.69 -7.17
N SER A 576 -9.78 15.60 -7.80
CA SER A 576 -10.32 16.76 -8.51
C SER A 576 -11.17 16.37 -9.74
N THR A 577 -11.85 17.36 -10.32
CA THR A 577 -12.81 17.15 -11.41
C THR A 577 -12.11 16.50 -12.61
N ARG A 578 -12.57 15.31 -12.95
CA ARG A 578 -12.11 14.53 -14.10
C ARG A 578 -12.78 15.00 -15.39
N ALA A 579 -12.12 14.82 -16.54
CA ALA A 579 -12.71 15.17 -17.84
C ALA A 579 -13.91 14.28 -18.17
N SER A 580 -13.87 13.02 -17.76
CA SER A 580 -14.98 12.06 -17.81
C SER A 580 -15.20 11.36 -16.46
N PRO A 581 -16.45 10.99 -16.10
CA PRO A 581 -16.73 10.10 -14.96
C PRO A 581 -15.99 8.75 -15.03
N ASP A 582 -15.60 8.32 -16.23
CA ASP A 582 -14.92 7.05 -16.48
C ASP A 582 -13.39 7.13 -16.39
N ASP A 583 -12.81 8.34 -16.30
CA ASP A 583 -11.36 8.49 -16.17
C ASP A 583 -10.93 7.98 -14.80
N PRO A 584 -9.90 7.13 -14.66
CA PRO A 584 -9.48 6.66 -13.35
C PRO A 584 -8.97 7.82 -12.48
N LEU A 585 -9.13 7.69 -11.16
CA LEU A 585 -8.40 8.55 -10.23
C LEU A 585 -6.88 8.38 -10.45
N ARG A 586 -6.09 9.36 -10.04
CA ARG A 586 -4.64 9.34 -10.30
C ARG A 586 -3.83 9.55 -9.04
N TRP A 587 -2.93 8.60 -8.77
CA TRP A 587 -1.90 8.76 -7.75
C TRP A 587 -0.77 9.63 -8.28
N LYS A 588 -0.32 10.56 -7.44
CA LYS A 588 0.94 11.27 -7.59
C LYS A 588 1.82 11.03 -6.37
N GLN A 589 3.10 10.78 -6.60
CA GLN A 589 4.06 10.77 -5.51
C GLN A 589 4.38 12.23 -5.13
N VAL A 590 4.28 12.54 -3.84
CA VAL A 590 4.71 13.82 -3.29
C VAL A 590 6.20 13.71 -3.00
N LEU A 591 7.00 14.31 -3.87
CA LEU A 591 8.46 14.33 -3.78
C LEU A 591 8.87 15.29 -2.66
N THR A 592 9.41 14.74 -1.58
CA THR A 592 9.90 15.51 -0.44
C THR A 592 11.40 15.33 -0.30
N ARG A 593 12.13 16.43 -0.09
CA ARG A 593 13.58 16.37 0.11
C ARG A 593 13.91 15.99 1.55
N GLY A 594 13.21 16.60 2.51
CA GLY A 594 13.17 16.17 3.91
C GLY A 594 11.85 15.47 4.25
N PHE A 595 11.90 14.45 5.11
CA PHE A 595 10.71 13.67 5.50
C PHE A 595 10.78 13.20 6.96
N PRO A 596 9.63 12.99 7.63
CA PRO A 596 9.57 12.25 8.88
C PRO A 596 10.14 10.85 8.65
N THR A 597 10.97 10.34 9.57
CA THR A 597 11.58 9.00 9.42
C THR A 597 10.55 7.88 9.14
N TYR A 598 11.01 6.81 8.49
CA TYR A 598 10.31 5.52 8.30
C TYR A 598 9.56 5.11 9.55
N ARG A 599 8.24 4.98 9.44
CA ARG A 599 7.36 4.68 10.57
C ARG A 599 6.00 4.18 10.09
N ALA A 600 5.36 3.39 10.94
CA ALA A 600 3.97 2.98 10.80
C ALA A 600 3.11 3.61 11.90
N ASN A 601 1.79 3.45 11.76
CA ASN A 601 0.77 3.91 12.70
C ASN A 601 0.79 5.41 12.97
N THR A 602 1.29 6.19 12.01
CA THR A 602 1.21 7.66 12.08
C THR A 602 -0.20 8.13 11.92
N ARG A 603 -0.51 9.26 12.56
CA ARG A 603 -1.79 9.93 12.38
C ARG A 603 -1.60 11.07 11.39
N LEU A 604 -2.32 11.01 10.27
CA LEU A 604 -2.45 12.12 9.34
C LEU A 604 -3.78 12.82 9.62
N ILE A 605 -3.76 14.14 9.70
CA ILE A 605 -4.95 14.93 10.04
C ILE A 605 -4.98 16.20 9.20
N THR A 606 -6.16 16.57 8.72
CA THR A 606 -6.40 17.89 8.11
C THR A 606 -7.16 18.74 9.12
N ASP A 607 -6.67 19.94 9.39
CA ASP A 607 -7.43 20.93 10.15
C ASP A 607 -8.55 21.47 9.27
N PRO A 608 -9.84 21.19 9.55
CA PRO A 608 -10.94 21.65 8.71
C PRO A 608 -11.06 23.18 8.66
N ALA A 609 -10.53 23.90 9.66
CA ALA A 609 -10.58 25.36 9.71
C ALA A 609 -9.57 26.02 8.76
N THR A 610 -8.42 25.37 8.53
CA THR A 610 -7.33 25.95 7.74
C THR A 610 -7.01 25.15 6.48
N GLY A 611 -7.44 23.90 6.35
CA GLY A 611 -7.02 23.01 5.27
C GLY A 611 -5.57 22.53 5.38
N LYS A 612 -4.82 22.88 6.45
CA LYS A 612 -3.46 22.39 6.67
C LYS A 612 -3.48 20.92 7.05
N THR A 613 -2.52 20.16 6.51
CA THR A 613 -2.35 18.74 6.84
C THR A 613 -1.15 18.54 7.78
N PHE A 614 -1.37 17.78 8.84
CA PHE A 614 -0.38 17.48 9.87
C PHE A 614 -0.17 15.98 10.03
N LEU A 615 1.05 15.62 10.42
CA LEU A 615 1.39 14.28 10.86
C LEU A 615 1.76 14.31 12.35
N TYR A 616 1.29 13.31 13.10
CA TYR A 616 1.64 13.11 14.49
C TYR A 616 1.97 11.64 14.78
N GLY A 617 3.02 11.44 15.59
CA GLY A 617 3.32 10.17 16.24
C GLY A 617 3.82 9.05 15.31
N GLY A 618 3.42 7.82 15.63
CA GLY A 618 3.82 6.58 14.95
C GLY A 618 5.00 5.87 15.62
N TYR A 619 5.42 4.74 15.04
CA TYR A 619 6.52 3.93 15.55
C TYR A 619 7.35 3.25 14.46
N THR A 620 8.52 2.75 14.86
CA THR A 620 9.37 1.86 14.05
C THR A 620 9.89 0.73 14.92
N SER A 621 9.91 -0.50 14.42
CA SER A 621 10.54 -1.62 15.11
C SER A 621 12.06 -1.45 15.23
N HIS A 622 12.62 -1.96 16.32
CA HIS A 622 14.07 -2.09 16.51
C HIS A 622 14.74 -2.92 15.43
N GLU A 623 14.06 -3.94 14.93
CA GLU A 623 14.55 -4.83 13.88
C GLU A 623 14.90 -4.04 12.62
N TYR A 624 14.11 -3.01 12.26
CA TYR A 624 14.42 -2.16 11.11
C TYR A 624 15.64 -1.24 11.32
N LEU A 625 16.00 -1.00 12.57
CA LEU A 625 17.07 -0.10 12.98
C LEU A 625 18.04 -0.85 13.91
N PRO A 626 18.91 -1.74 13.38
CA PRO A 626 19.71 -2.68 14.16
C PRO A 626 20.66 -2.04 15.18
N PHE A 627 20.79 -0.71 15.17
CA PHE A 627 21.53 0.09 16.14
C PHE A 627 20.75 0.38 17.44
N TYR A 628 19.45 0.04 17.52
CA TYR A 628 18.61 0.27 18.71
C TYR A 628 18.19 -1.04 19.36
N GLU A 629 18.25 -1.09 20.70
CA GLU A 629 17.84 -2.26 21.49
C GLU A 629 16.30 -2.40 21.61
N ARG A 630 15.50 -1.39 21.21
CA ARG A 630 14.04 -1.34 21.41
C ARG A 630 13.30 -0.54 20.33
N SER A 631 12.05 -0.92 20.06
CA SER A 631 11.14 -0.20 19.15
C SER A 631 11.00 1.25 19.56
N ARG A 632 10.96 2.15 18.59
CA ARG A 632 10.93 3.59 18.80
C ARG A 632 9.57 4.16 18.47
N CYS A 633 8.93 4.77 19.45
CA CYS A 633 7.74 5.59 19.28
C CYS A 633 8.13 7.06 19.05
N PHE A 634 7.27 7.81 18.37
CA PHE A 634 7.46 9.24 18.11
C PHE A 634 6.32 10.05 18.72
N SER A 635 6.60 11.31 19.06
CA SER A 635 5.61 12.29 19.53
C SER A 635 5.81 13.66 18.86
N ASP A 636 6.45 13.65 17.69
CA ASP A 636 6.68 14.86 16.91
C ASP A 636 5.50 15.22 16.01
N ILE A 637 5.36 16.52 15.74
CA ILE A 637 4.35 17.08 14.86
C ILE A 637 5.05 17.62 13.62
N TRP A 638 4.51 17.29 12.45
CA TRP A 638 4.96 17.79 11.16
C TRP A 638 3.80 18.40 10.39
N GLN A 639 4.06 19.45 9.62
CA GLN A 639 3.11 19.98 8.63
C GLN A 639 3.55 19.55 7.23
N LEU A 640 2.61 19.05 6.44
CA LEU A 640 2.80 18.82 5.02
C LEU A 640 2.44 20.09 4.25
N LYS A 641 3.33 20.48 3.34
CA LYS A 641 3.13 21.53 2.34
C LYS A 641 3.32 20.92 0.96
N VAL A 642 2.45 21.24 0.01
CA VAL A 642 2.43 20.64 -1.35
C VAL A 642 2.33 21.73 -2.39
N ASP A 643 3.11 21.63 -3.47
CA ASP A 643 3.16 22.60 -4.56
C ASP A 643 1.94 22.49 -5.48
N VAL A 644 0.78 22.83 -4.92
CA VAL A 644 -0.53 22.92 -5.57
C VAL A 644 -1.31 24.07 -4.94
N MET A 645 -2.39 24.49 -5.60
CA MET A 645 -3.30 25.48 -5.02
C MET A 645 -3.80 25.04 -3.63
N ASN A 646 -3.76 25.95 -2.65
CA ASN A 646 -4.09 25.71 -1.24
C ASN A 646 -3.17 24.71 -0.52
N GLY A 647 -2.03 24.35 -1.12
CA GLY A 647 -1.05 23.42 -0.54
C GLY A 647 -0.01 24.08 0.37
N TYR A 648 -0.05 25.40 0.57
CA TYR A 648 0.81 26.15 1.50
C TYR A 648 2.31 26.04 1.19
N PHE A 649 2.69 26.06 -0.08
CA PHE A 649 4.07 25.84 -0.52
C PHE A 649 4.86 27.14 -0.76
N GLU A 650 4.23 28.30 -0.62
CA GLU A 650 4.76 29.60 -1.06
C GLU A 650 6.03 30.03 -0.32
N ASP A 651 6.22 29.55 0.92
CA ASP A 651 7.35 29.89 1.80
C ASP A 651 8.41 28.76 1.91
N VAL A 652 8.31 27.73 1.07
CA VAL A 652 9.22 26.57 1.10
C VAL A 652 10.51 26.88 0.32
N ASP A 653 11.65 26.92 1.02
CA ASP A 653 12.96 26.93 0.38
C ASP A 653 13.44 25.48 0.11
N VAL A 654 13.18 25.04 -1.12
CA VAL A 654 13.46 23.67 -1.57
C VAL A 654 14.98 23.39 -1.60
N GLU A 655 15.82 24.38 -1.89
CA GLU A 655 17.29 24.23 -1.99
C GLU A 655 17.95 24.21 -0.60
N GLU A 656 17.42 24.98 0.34
CA GLU A 656 17.68 24.87 1.78
C GLU A 656 17.39 23.47 2.31
N GLU A 657 16.25 22.88 1.94
CA GLU A 657 15.88 21.51 2.31
C GLU A 657 16.78 20.46 1.66
N ALA A 658 17.14 20.60 0.38
CA ALA A 658 18.09 19.69 -0.26
C ALA A 658 19.42 19.61 0.51
N ARG A 659 19.92 20.76 0.97
CA ARG A 659 21.18 20.83 1.74
C ARG A 659 21.08 20.11 3.08
N SER A 660 19.95 20.23 3.80
CA SER A 660 19.75 19.51 5.06
C SER A 660 19.42 18.03 4.85
N ALA A 661 18.70 17.69 3.77
CA ALA A 661 18.38 16.32 3.39
C ALA A 661 19.62 15.46 3.09
N LYS A 662 20.69 16.06 2.54
CA LYS A 662 21.98 15.37 2.33
C LYS A 662 22.64 14.88 3.62
N ALA A 663 22.32 15.47 4.78
CA ALA A 663 22.72 14.92 6.07
C ALA A 663 22.02 13.57 6.37
N GLY A 664 20.96 13.27 5.62
CA GLY A 664 20.14 12.08 5.69
C GLY A 664 19.15 12.11 6.85
N PRO A 665 18.10 11.28 6.83
CA PRO A 665 17.28 11.03 8.00
C PRO A 665 18.08 10.29 9.09
N TRP A 666 19.32 9.90 8.86
CA TRP A 666 20.15 9.08 9.76
C TRP A 666 21.02 9.90 10.71
N GLN A 667 21.39 11.12 10.33
CA GLN A 667 21.86 12.07 11.32
C GLN A 667 20.63 12.45 12.13
N ARG A 668 20.50 11.82 13.31
CA ARG A 668 19.46 12.13 14.32
C ARG A 668 20.05 12.64 15.61
N CYS A 669 19.27 13.49 16.27
CA CYS A 669 19.49 13.73 17.68
C CYS A 669 19.37 12.38 18.39
N PHE A 670 20.44 11.96 19.06
CA PHE A 670 20.52 10.68 19.76
C PHE A 670 19.33 10.51 20.71
N THR A 671 18.97 11.57 21.41
CA THR A 671 17.91 11.61 22.42
C THR A 671 16.52 11.66 21.79
N CYS A 672 16.15 12.77 21.15
CA CYS A 672 14.78 12.98 20.70
C CYS A 672 14.51 12.47 19.28
N GLY A 673 15.53 12.07 18.52
CA GLY A 673 15.36 11.54 17.18
C GLY A 673 14.95 12.57 16.15
N SER A 674 14.88 13.86 16.53
CA SER A 674 14.68 14.94 15.57
C SER A 674 15.72 14.85 14.46
N THR A 675 15.33 15.31 13.27
CA THR A 675 16.14 15.59 12.06
C THR A 675 16.26 17.12 11.92
N GLY A 676 17.42 17.65 11.54
CA GLY A 676 17.62 19.10 11.57
C GLY A 676 19.06 19.58 11.38
N ARG A 677 19.20 20.90 11.22
CA ARG A 677 20.46 21.60 10.98
C ARG A 677 21.31 21.77 12.25
N SER A 678 22.62 21.90 12.06
CA SER A 678 23.60 22.45 13.03
C SER A 678 23.74 21.71 14.37
N TRP A 679 23.59 20.39 14.36
CA TRP A 679 23.75 19.63 15.58
C TRP A 679 25.20 19.39 15.96
N LYS A 680 25.41 19.38 17.26
CA LYS A 680 26.73 19.16 17.82
C LYS A 680 27.01 17.66 17.80
N ARG A 681 28.01 17.27 17.03
CA ARG A 681 28.63 15.95 17.16
C ARG A 681 29.22 15.82 18.55
N CYS A 682 29.07 14.64 19.15
CA CYS A 682 29.71 14.34 20.42
C CYS A 682 31.24 14.47 20.28
N GLY A 683 31.84 15.35 21.07
CA GLY A 683 33.30 15.56 21.13
C GLY A 683 34.06 14.49 21.93
N GLY A 684 33.38 13.47 22.45
CA GLY A 684 33.99 12.41 23.24
C GLY A 684 34.73 11.35 22.40
N SER A 685 35.14 10.26 23.05
CA SER A 685 35.90 9.16 22.44
C SER A 685 35.13 8.38 21.36
N CYS A 686 33.84 8.65 21.19
CA CYS A 686 33.02 8.02 20.15
C CYS A 686 33.16 8.71 18.78
N SER A 687 33.97 9.78 18.68
CA SER A 687 34.29 10.50 17.44
C SER A 687 33.05 10.98 16.68
N GLY A 688 32.04 11.48 17.40
CA GLY A 688 30.84 12.03 16.80
C GLY A 688 29.76 11.02 16.41
N ARG A 689 29.84 9.76 16.88
CA ARG A 689 28.79 8.74 16.68
C ARG A 689 27.40 9.13 17.21
N ALA A 690 27.32 10.05 18.18
CA ALA A 690 26.06 10.66 18.60
C ALA A 690 26.02 12.13 18.18
N LEU A 691 24.87 12.57 17.67
CA LEU A 691 24.57 13.98 17.44
C LEU A 691 23.49 14.42 18.42
N PHE A 692 23.50 15.70 18.80
CA PHE A 692 22.46 16.26 19.66
C PHE A 692 21.94 17.57 19.06
N CYS A 693 20.61 17.71 18.98
CA CYS A 693 19.97 18.90 18.43
C CYS A 693 20.09 20.13 19.33
N GLY A 694 20.46 19.94 20.59
CA GLY A 694 20.63 21.01 21.56
C GLY A 694 21.19 20.48 22.87
N LYS A 695 21.49 21.40 23.79
CA LYS A 695 22.08 21.10 25.10
C LYS A 695 21.13 20.27 25.97
N GLU A 696 19.82 20.49 25.89
CA GLU A 696 18.82 19.73 26.64
C GLU A 696 18.79 18.26 26.24
N CYS A 697 18.64 17.99 24.94
CA CYS A 697 18.76 16.63 24.42
C CYS A 697 20.11 16.01 24.76
N GLN A 698 21.21 16.77 24.65
CA GLN A 698 22.53 16.28 25.06
C GLN A 698 22.54 15.84 26.52
N LEU A 699 21.95 16.60 27.44
CA LEU A 699 21.89 16.27 28.86
C LEU A 699 21.02 15.05 29.14
N GLU A 700 19.83 14.99 28.54
CA GLU A 700 18.85 13.91 28.72
C GLU A 700 19.40 12.57 28.21
N GLY A 701 19.91 12.54 26.97
CA GLY A 701 20.44 11.32 26.35
C GLY A 701 21.88 11.00 26.73
N TRP A 702 22.57 11.83 27.53
CA TRP A 702 24.01 11.67 27.78
C TRP A 702 24.36 10.33 28.43
N LYS A 703 23.56 9.93 29.43
CA LYS A 703 23.79 8.68 30.19
C LYS A 703 23.63 7.46 29.30
N GLU A 704 22.55 7.44 28.53
CA GLU A 704 22.26 6.37 27.58
C GLU A 704 23.30 6.32 26.46
N HIS A 705 23.69 7.47 25.90
CA HIS A 705 24.75 7.57 24.90
C HIS A 705 26.08 7.00 25.40
N LYS A 706 26.52 7.34 26.61
CA LYS A 706 27.76 6.81 27.19
C LYS A 706 27.72 5.30 27.34
N LYS A 707 26.56 4.74 27.71
CA LYS A 707 26.36 3.29 27.84
C LYS A 707 26.39 2.60 26.48
N VAL A 708 25.58 3.08 25.52
CA VAL A 708 25.41 2.46 24.20
C VAL A 708 26.67 2.58 23.34
N HIS A 709 27.31 3.76 23.31
CA HIS A 709 28.48 4.01 22.44
C HIS A 709 29.82 3.90 23.17
N GLY A 710 29.85 3.46 24.44
CA GLY A 710 31.07 3.37 25.24
C GLY A 710 31.83 4.70 25.36
N CYS A 711 31.12 5.83 25.26
CA CYS A 711 31.74 7.14 25.08
C CYS A 711 32.35 7.69 26.39
N ARG A 712 33.60 8.12 26.33
CA ARG A 712 34.35 8.76 27.42
C ARG A 712 34.74 10.19 27.01
N LYS A 713 35.06 11.02 28.00
CA LYS A 713 35.68 12.33 27.71
C LYS A 713 37.04 12.03 27.07
N LYS A 714 37.37 12.66 25.94
CA LYS A 714 38.73 12.58 25.41
C LYS A 714 39.66 13.18 26.47
N ALA A 715 40.76 12.48 26.77
CA ALA A 715 41.87 13.12 27.45
C ALA A 715 42.43 14.14 26.46
N ASP A 716 42.58 15.38 26.91
CA ASP A 716 43.16 16.47 26.12
C ASP A 716 44.61 16.16 25.75
#